data_AF-A0A8U0S9E8-F1
#
_entry.id   AF-A0A8U0S9E8-F1
#
_cell.length_a   1.000
_cell.length_b   1.000
_cell.length_c   1.000
_cell.angle_alpha   90.00
_cell.angle_beta   90.00
_cell.angle_gamma   90.00
#
_symmetry.space_group_name_H-M   'P 1'
#
loop_
_entity.id
_entity.type
_entity.pdbx_description
1 polymer ?
#
loop_
_entity_poly.entity_id
_entity_poly.type
_entity_poly.pdbx_seq_one_letter_code
_entity_poly.pdbx_strand_id
1 'polypeptide(L)'
;MWPPFPSPCTGMSEETRQSKLAAAKKKLREYQHKIGSGTPAGVKKKRKIKNGSCSETTASDGCHSPEDAPKDRATPAIPTVDGTMTSDGVPSPYASPLHLTSMASVQSHHAENGPILTDENECLSSTESLRQISQQLNGIVSESSSCVNGEGLSSANMKDLESRYQELSLALDSSNLTNKELSNKIEELKQQNRESLDQLEKEKKEFEQKLAKEQGSLREQLQVHIQTIGILVSEKNDLHTALVHTQQAARQKAGEYEDLASRLQSSRQRIGELERTLSTVSTQQKQVERHNNDLTKERDALKLELYKNNKNTEDLKQVNSEMEERIRVLVNEKAGMKLKIEELQKDLEMSELLMQQLSSESKPHDSNQELKKAHEDRARLEARVEQLSDLLKQLQLERDRYMQNMKEDTAYWQDKMRQMSEHMHKLRDEKNRSDCQVRELEASVAALKRQLVVPPAPEPPAGPSEEEQRLQMEAEQLQKELEILAGQLQAQVKDNEGLSRLNQEQEQRLLELERASECWENQVEERKKILETMQNDRTTISRALSQNRELKQQLAELQDGFVKLSNENMEVTSALQTEQHVKNELAKRLGELQEKLGELKETIELKSQEAESLQQQRDQYVSHLQQYVAAYQQHVAAYQQLASDKELLQRQVLVQTQLMDRLQNEDIEVKVAAEKARQELEETQGRLEAATQQNQQLQAQLSLMAMPGEGDGLDEEKDEAAARPKLSMPEGLDSREAMVAFFNSALAGAEEEQARLRGQLKQQKLHCQRLAHLVAPGQEQEAGDKAPGSGGDSVPVETHQALQEAMDKLQGRFMVLIQEKVDLKERVDELEHRCVQLSGETDTIGEYIALYQSQRAVLKERHREKEEYISRLAQDKEEMKVKLLELQDLVLRLVNERDKWQGKYLAPAQNPAGEPAAAPPARELGDANGQGDIQEVNLASEESVAPPQGEALLGRSAPENTTAQQIIQLLREMQNTQQRPGLGDNPCIPFFYRPDDNDEVKIIVI
;
A
#
# COMPACT_ATOMS: atom_id res chain seq x y z
N MET A 1 75.43 43.12 2.68
CA MET A 1 74.47 42.53 3.64
C MET A 1 73.50 41.66 2.86
N TRP A 2 73.45 40.37 3.13
CA TRP A 2 72.44 39.41 2.65
C TRP A 2 71.87 38.70 3.90
N PRO A 3 70.57 38.33 3.95
CA PRO A 3 69.98 37.67 5.12
C PRO A 3 70.37 36.18 5.21
N PRO A 4 70.38 35.59 6.42
CA PRO A 4 70.75 34.19 6.63
C PRO A 4 69.61 33.20 6.31
N PHE A 5 69.98 31.95 6.00
CA PHE A 5 69.04 30.83 5.90
C PHE A 5 68.49 30.42 7.28
N PRO A 6 67.22 29.99 7.38
CA PRO A 6 66.65 29.45 8.62
C PRO A 6 67.17 28.03 8.93
N SER A 7 67.36 27.72 10.20
CA SER A 7 67.79 26.40 10.68
C SER A 7 66.63 25.37 10.67
N PRO A 8 66.92 24.07 10.46
CA PRO A 8 65.88 23.04 10.42
C PRO A 8 65.51 22.51 11.80
N CYS A 9 64.25 22.65 12.24
CA CYS A 9 63.67 21.75 13.25
C CYS A 9 62.15 21.85 13.40
N THR A 10 61.43 20.74 13.16
CA THR A 10 60.48 20.21 14.16
C THR A 10 60.17 18.74 13.86
N GLY A 11 60.37 17.86 14.83
CA GLY A 11 59.92 16.47 14.74
C GLY A 11 58.40 16.37 14.92
N MET A 12 57.77 15.47 14.17
CA MET A 12 56.35 15.14 14.35
C MET A 12 56.08 14.64 15.78
N SER A 13 55.02 15.13 16.44
CA SER A 13 54.71 14.73 17.82
C SER A 13 54.41 13.23 17.95
N GLU A 14 54.74 12.68 19.12
CA GLU A 14 54.48 11.29 19.51
C GLU A 14 53.00 10.92 19.30
N GLU A 15 52.11 11.85 19.62
CA GLU A 15 50.66 11.75 19.47
C GLU A 15 50.22 11.66 17.99
N THR A 16 50.83 12.46 17.11
CA THR A 16 50.61 12.37 15.66
C THR A 16 51.15 11.05 15.10
N ARG A 17 52.24 10.53 15.66
CA ARG A 17 52.80 9.21 15.32
C ARG A 17 51.84 8.09 15.72
N GLN A 18 51.29 8.13 16.94
CA GLN A 18 50.32 7.16 17.43
C GLN A 18 49.02 7.18 16.63
N SER A 19 48.47 8.36 16.33
CA SER A 19 47.26 8.52 15.51
C SER A 19 47.43 7.90 14.11
N LYS A 20 48.54 8.19 13.42
CA LYS A 20 48.85 7.55 12.12
C LYS A 20 49.03 6.03 12.22
N LEU A 21 49.59 5.53 13.32
CA LEU A 21 49.78 4.09 13.56
C LEU A 21 48.44 3.38 13.88
N ALA A 22 47.51 4.04 14.57
CA ALA A 22 46.14 3.58 14.77
C ALA A 22 45.36 3.52 13.44
N ALA A 23 45.46 4.56 12.60
CA ALA A 23 44.86 4.57 11.27
C ALA A 23 45.43 3.46 10.36
N ALA A 24 46.74 3.20 10.41
CA ALA A 24 47.37 2.08 9.72
C ALA A 24 46.86 0.72 10.22
N LYS A 25 46.72 0.53 11.54
CA LYS A 25 46.12 -0.68 12.14
C LYS A 25 44.66 -0.87 11.76
N LYS A 26 43.88 0.22 11.57
CA LYS A 26 42.50 0.14 11.07
C LYS A 26 42.48 -0.38 9.62
N LYS A 27 43.24 0.25 8.72
CA LYS A 27 43.35 -0.18 7.32
C LYS A 27 43.89 -1.60 7.16
N LEU A 28 44.80 -2.04 8.04
CA LEU A 28 45.29 -3.43 8.05
C LEU A 28 44.18 -4.42 8.40
N ARG A 29 43.33 -4.12 9.40
CA ARG A 29 42.17 -4.97 9.73
C ARG A 29 41.10 -4.96 8.63
N GLU A 30 40.82 -3.81 8.02
CA GLU A 30 39.94 -3.70 6.85
C GLU A 30 40.44 -4.56 5.68
N TYR A 31 41.76 -4.54 5.41
CA TYR A 31 42.39 -5.36 4.37
C TYR A 31 42.38 -6.86 4.70
N GLN A 32 42.59 -7.23 5.97
CA GLN A 32 42.50 -8.63 6.43
C GLN A 32 41.08 -9.19 6.35
N HIS A 33 40.05 -8.41 6.71
CA HIS A 33 38.64 -8.80 6.48
C HIS A 33 38.34 -9.00 4.99
N LYS A 34 38.89 -8.13 4.11
CA LYS A 34 38.72 -8.26 2.66
C LYS A 34 39.42 -9.46 2.01
N ILE A 35 40.26 -10.18 2.76
CA ILE A 35 40.96 -11.41 2.35
C ILE A 35 40.37 -12.66 3.03
N GLY A 36 39.64 -12.51 4.15
CA GLY A 36 39.10 -13.62 4.94
C GLY A 36 37.89 -14.36 4.35
N SER A 37 37.23 -13.82 3.31
CA SER A 37 35.94 -14.32 2.80
C SER A 37 35.98 -14.92 1.38
N GLY A 38 37.15 -15.37 0.90
CA GLY A 38 37.34 -15.92 -0.45
C GLY A 38 37.89 -17.35 -0.49
N THR A 39 37.04 -18.36 -0.29
CA THR A 39 37.43 -19.78 -0.45
C THR A 39 37.40 -20.21 -1.93
N PRO A 40 38.42 -20.92 -2.47
CA PRO A 40 38.58 -21.06 -3.93
C PRO A 40 38.30 -22.44 -4.55
N ALA A 41 38.25 -22.43 -5.89
CA ALA A 41 38.63 -23.49 -6.84
C ALA A 41 37.65 -24.64 -7.16
N GLY A 42 37.26 -24.70 -8.45
CA GLY A 42 36.55 -25.84 -9.07
C GLY A 42 36.89 -26.09 -10.56
N VAL A 43 37.97 -25.51 -11.10
CA VAL A 43 38.28 -25.55 -12.54
C VAL A 43 39.29 -26.65 -12.90
N LYS A 44 38.87 -27.62 -13.74
CA LYS A 44 39.77 -28.58 -14.39
C LYS A 44 40.44 -27.96 -15.63
N LYS A 45 41.77 -27.99 -15.69
CA LYS A 45 42.60 -27.36 -16.75
C LYS A 45 42.59 -28.14 -18.07
N LYS A 46 42.52 -27.48 -19.23
CA LYS A 46 43.21 -27.94 -20.47
C LYS A 46 43.45 -26.87 -21.56
N ARG A 47 44.75 -26.61 -21.79
CA ARG A 47 45.49 -26.12 -22.99
C ARG A 47 44.74 -25.50 -24.21
N LYS A 48 44.96 -24.19 -24.42
CA LYS A 48 45.85 -23.56 -25.44
C LYS A 48 45.92 -24.16 -26.87
N ILE A 49 45.45 -23.38 -27.86
CA ILE A 49 45.90 -23.12 -29.28
C ILE A 49 44.83 -22.13 -29.84
N LYS A 50 45.03 -20.96 -30.47
CA LYS A 50 45.97 -20.33 -31.45
C LYS A 50 45.41 -20.35 -32.91
N ASN A 51 45.35 -19.16 -33.54
CA ASN A 51 44.78 -18.83 -34.87
C ASN A 51 43.23 -18.80 -34.90
N GLY A 52 42.55 -17.96 -35.71
CA GLY A 52 43.01 -16.83 -36.53
C GLY A 52 41.91 -16.22 -37.45
N SER A 53 42.20 -15.07 -38.07
CA SER A 53 41.48 -14.37 -39.18
C SER A 53 40.03 -13.86 -38.98
N CYS A 54 39.72 -12.77 -39.69
CA CYS A 54 38.41 -12.09 -39.75
C CYS A 54 37.61 -12.50 -41.01
N SER A 55 36.28 -12.34 -41.00
CA SER A 55 35.50 -11.76 -42.12
C SER A 55 34.01 -11.53 -41.76
N GLU A 56 33.65 -10.25 -41.62
CA GLU A 56 32.57 -9.55 -42.35
C GLU A 56 31.40 -10.28 -43.06
N THR A 57 30.21 -9.65 -42.95
CA THR A 57 29.29 -9.28 -44.06
C THR A 57 27.97 -10.07 -44.34
N THR A 58 26.86 -9.31 -44.18
CA THR A 58 25.48 -9.39 -44.76
C THR A 58 24.59 -10.65 -44.70
N ALA A 59 23.51 -10.54 -43.92
CA ALA A 59 22.09 -10.39 -44.36
C ALA A 59 21.36 -11.45 -45.21
N SER A 60 20.03 -11.23 -45.35
CA SER A 60 19.03 -11.90 -46.21
C SER A 60 18.29 -13.13 -45.63
N ASP A 61 17.13 -12.85 -45.05
CA ASP A 61 15.78 -13.32 -45.48
C ASP A 61 15.46 -14.84 -45.67
N GLY A 62 14.18 -15.19 -45.48
CA GLY A 62 13.61 -16.51 -45.80
C GLY A 62 13.04 -17.29 -44.61
N CYS A 63 11.75 -17.61 -44.65
CA CYS A 63 11.10 -18.52 -43.72
C CYS A 63 11.42 -20.00 -44.03
N HIS A 64 11.27 -20.91 -43.05
CA HIS A 64 10.32 -22.04 -43.11
C HIS A 64 10.30 -22.83 -41.80
N SER A 65 9.15 -23.47 -41.51
CA SER A 65 8.97 -24.41 -40.39
C SER A 65 9.39 -25.84 -40.77
N PRO A 66 9.41 -26.77 -39.79
CA PRO A 66 8.27 -27.71 -39.67
C PRO A 66 7.64 -27.61 -38.26
N GLU A 67 6.33 -27.79 -38.03
CA GLU A 67 5.32 -28.69 -38.62
C GLU A 67 5.51 -30.17 -38.27
N ASP A 68 4.81 -30.63 -37.22
CA ASP A 68 4.31 -32.01 -37.19
C ASP A 68 2.97 -32.05 -36.43
N ALA A 69 1.86 -32.16 -37.18
CA ALA A 69 0.51 -32.32 -36.66
C ALA A 69 -0.46 -32.86 -37.74
N PRO A 70 -0.98 -34.07 -37.56
CA PRO A 70 -2.31 -34.43 -38.07
C PRO A 70 -3.17 -35.19 -37.04
N LYS A 71 -4.51 -35.24 -37.07
CA LYS A 71 -5.61 -34.62 -37.85
C LYS A 71 -6.93 -34.98 -37.11
N ASP A 72 -8.15 -34.53 -37.42
CA ASP A 72 -8.75 -33.77 -38.54
C ASP A 72 -9.89 -32.89 -37.95
N ARG A 73 -10.12 -31.63 -38.39
CA ARG A 73 -11.16 -31.15 -39.34
C ARG A 73 -12.65 -31.38 -38.93
N ALA A 74 -13.60 -30.47 -39.21
CA ALA A 74 -13.60 -29.27 -40.06
C ALA A 74 -14.50 -28.10 -39.59
N THR A 75 -14.25 -26.91 -40.16
CA THR A 75 -15.00 -25.62 -40.14
C THR A 75 -16.22 -25.62 -41.13
N PRO A 76 -17.12 -24.59 -41.25
CA PRO A 76 -16.83 -23.13 -41.29
C PRO A 76 -17.86 -22.04 -40.82
N ALA A 77 -17.30 -20.87 -40.43
CA ALA A 77 -17.68 -19.46 -40.76
C ALA A 77 -19.04 -18.77 -40.39
N ILE A 78 -18.95 -17.74 -39.50
CA ILE A 78 -19.41 -16.30 -39.55
C ILE A 78 -20.62 -15.91 -40.45
N PRO A 79 -21.60 -15.03 -40.06
CA PRO A 79 -21.37 -13.79 -39.27
C PRO A 79 -22.47 -13.12 -38.37
N THR A 80 -22.00 -12.11 -37.59
CA THR A 80 -22.64 -10.83 -37.14
C THR A 80 -23.80 -10.72 -36.11
N VAL A 81 -23.55 -9.83 -35.13
CA VAL A 81 -24.43 -8.83 -34.45
C VAL A 81 -25.38 -9.25 -33.31
N ASP A 82 -25.22 -8.51 -32.20
CA ASP A 82 -26.07 -8.18 -31.04
C ASP A 82 -27.24 -9.08 -30.58
N GLY A 83 -27.21 -9.38 -29.27
CA GLY A 83 -28.33 -8.98 -28.40
C GLY A 83 -29.04 -10.07 -27.59
N THR A 84 -29.13 -9.82 -26.28
CA THR A 84 -30.07 -10.45 -25.32
C THR A 84 -29.70 -11.84 -24.78
N MET A 85 -30.15 -12.12 -23.55
CA MET A 85 -29.82 -13.28 -22.71
C MET A 85 -30.81 -14.46 -22.86
N THR A 86 -30.39 -15.62 -22.30
CA THR A 86 -31.16 -16.82 -21.84
C THR A 86 -31.12 -18.09 -22.69
N SER A 87 -31.02 -19.24 -21.98
CA SER A 87 -31.64 -20.58 -22.11
C SER A 87 -32.05 -21.19 -23.49
N ASP A 88 -32.08 -22.52 -23.69
CA ASP A 88 -31.93 -23.67 -22.76
C ASP A 88 -31.67 -25.03 -23.46
N GLY A 89 -31.19 -26.03 -22.69
CA GLY A 89 -31.42 -27.48 -22.92
C GLY A 89 -30.78 -28.12 -24.17
N VAL A 90 -31.01 -29.39 -24.51
CA VAL A 90 -31.68 -30.57 -23.89
C VAL A 90 -31.00 -31.86 -24.48
N PRO A 91 -31.45 -33.15 -24.40
CA PRO A 91 -32.63 -33.80 -23.79
C PRO A 91 -32.23 -34.89 -22.73
N SER A 92 -33.08 -35.76 -22.15
CA SER A 92 -34.42 -36.27 -22.51
C SER A 92 -35.19 -36.84 -21.27
N PRO A 93 -36.32 -37.56 -21.39
CA PRO A 93 -37.69 -37.14 -21.07
C PRO A 93 -38.19 -37.64 -19.68
N TYR A 94 -39.29 -37.16 -19.08
CA TYR A 94 -40.66 -37.15 -19.61
C TYR A 94 -41.60 -36.12 -18.95
N ALA A 95 -42.67 -35.77 -19.69
CA ALA A 95 -43.92 -35.10 -19.32
C ALA A 95 -44.14 -34.58 -17.88
N SER A 96 -44.23 -33.26 -17.76
CA SER A 96 -44.82 -32.52 -16.62
C SER A 96 -46.28 -32.09 -16.96
N PRO A 97 -46.95 -31.20 -16.20
CA PRO A 97 -47.22 -31.16 -14.75
C PRO A 97 -48.75 -31.04 -14.49
N LEU A 98 -49.19 -30.71 -13.27
CA LEU A 98 -49.96 -29.47 -13.02
C LEU A 98 -50.18 -29.17 -11.52
N HIS A 99 -50.67 -27.95 -11.23
CA HIS A 99 -50.79 -27.36 -9.90
C HIS A 99 -52.20 -27.52 -9.29
N LEU A 100 -52.32 -27.42 -7.96
CA LEU A 100 -53.61 -27.57 -7.26
C LEU A 100 -54.53 -26.35 -7.45
N THR A 101 -55.84 -26.57 -7.54
CA THR A 101 -56.89 -25.59 -7.18
C THR A 101 -58.20 -26.26 -6.75
N SER A 102 -58.56 -26.06 -5.48
CA SER A 102 -59.88 -25.86 -4.85
C SER A 102 -61.20 -26.52 -5.34
N MET A 103 -62.08 -26.74 -4.35
CA MET A 103 -63.56 -26.88 -4.39
C MET A 103 -64.25 -28.25 -4.65
N ALA A 104 -64.83 -28.76 -3.55
CA ALA A 104 -66.25 -29.11 -3.38
C ALA A 104 -66.90 -30.37 -4.03
N SER A 105 -67.08 -31.38 -3.16
CA SER A 105 -68.38 -32.02 -2.82
C SER A 105 -68.87 -33.28 -3.57
N VAL A 106 -69.76 -34.00 -2.86
CA VAL A 106 -70.71 -35.08 -3.28
C VAL A 106 -70.18 -36.54 -3.41
N GLN A 107 -70.54 -37.36 -2.41
CA GLN A 107 -71.06 -38.77 -2.44
C GLN A 107 -70.33 -39.88 -3.25
N SER A 108 -70.28 -41.16 -2.83
CA SER A 108 -70.72 -41.86 -1.59
C SER A 108 -70.16 -43.31 -1.51
N HIS A 109 -70.35 -43.95 -0.35
CA HIS A 109 -70.24 -45.41 -0.02
C HIS A 109 -68.89 -46.01 0.42
N HIS A 110 -68.96 -46.71 1.57
CA HIS A 110 -68.28 -47.91 2.10
C HIS A 110 -66.91 -48.36 1.50
N ALA A 111 -65.95 -48.87 2.30
CA ALA A 111 -66.17 -49.76 3.45
C ALA A 111 -65.12 -49.68 4.58
N GLU A 112 -65.51 -50.21 5.74
CA GLU A 112 -64.72 -50.91 6.77
C GLU A 112 -63.24 -50.50 7.00
N ASN A 113 -62.99 -49.81 8.11
CA ASN A 113 -62.52 -50.43 9.37
C ASN A 113 -62.34 -49.36 10.46
N GLY A 114 -63.22 -49.35 11.47
CA GLY A 114 -63.11 -48.47 12.63
C GLY A 114 -62.87 -49.27 13.91
N PRO A 115 -62.12 -48.74 14.90
CA PRO A 115 -62.02 -49.36 16.21
C PRO A 115 -63.39 -49.34 16.88
N ILE A 116 -63.91 -50.51 17.24
CA ILE A 116 -65.27 -50.66 17.79
C ILE A 116 -65.27 -50.13 19.23
N LEU A 117 -66.01 -49.06 19.48
CA LEU A 117 -66.55 -48.77 20.81
C LEU A 117 -67.75 -49.69 21.02
N THR A 118 -67.57 -50.77 21.77
CA THR A 118 -68.68 -51.63 22.18
C THR A 118 -69.45 -50.94 23.31
N ASP A 119 -70.57 -50.31 22.94
CA ASP A 119 -71.67 -50.03 23.88
C ASP A 119 -72.36 -51.36 24.21
N GLU A 120 -71.65 -52.19 24.99
CA GLU A 120 -72.07 -53.54 25.38
C GLU A 120 -73.11 -53.51 26.52
N ASN A 121 -74.18 -52.74 26.30
CA ASN A 121 -75.49 -52.99 26.92
C ASN A 121 -76.19 -54.18 26.24
N GLU A 122 -75.47 -55.28 25.99
CA GLU A 122 -76.07 -56.51 25.49
C GLU A 122 -76.96 -57.16 26.56
N CYS A 123 -78.20 -57.45 26.19
CA CYS A 123 -79.21 -58.00 27.08
C CYS A 123 -78.96 -59.49 27.37
N LEU A 124 -78.01 -59.79 28.25
CA LEU A 124 -77.69 -61.17 28.63
C LEU A 124 -78.83 -61.86 29.42
N SER A 125 -79.58 -62.71 28.72
CA SER A 125 -80.42 -63.80 29.22
C SER A 125 -81.71 -63.46 30.00
N SER A 126 -82.50 -62.50 29.52
CA SER A 126 -83.90 -62.32 29.99
C SER A 126 -84.79 -63.55 29.75
N THR A 127 -84.47 -64.40 28.75
CA THR A 127 -85.25 -65.60 28.40
C THR A 127 -85.02 -66.80 29.31
N GLU A 128 -83.85 -66.96 29.92
CA GLU A 128 -83.59 -68.04 30.89
C GLU A 128 -84.25 -67.72 32.23
N SER A 129 -84.18 -66.46 32.68
CA SER A 129 -84.91 -65.98 33.86
C SER A 129 -86.42 -66.16 33.70
N LEU A 130 -87.00 -65.78 32.55
CA LEU A 130 -88.42 -66.04 32.26
C LEU A 130 -88.76 -67.54 32.20
N ARG A 131 -87.83 -68.41 31.75
CA ARG A 131 -88.04 -69.87 31.76
C ARG A 131 -88.00 -70.45 33.19
N GLN A 132 -87.09 -69.98 34.04
CA GLN A 132 -87.07 -70.35 35.47
C GLN A 132 -88.34 -69.88 36.19
N ILE A 133 -88.76 -68.62 35.99
CA ILE A 133 -89.98 -68.06 36.58
C ILE A 133 -91.22 -68.85 36.10
N SER A 134 -91.27 -69.22 34.82
CA SER A 134 -92.34 -70.07 34.27
C SER A 134 -92.36 -71.49 34.87
N GLN A 135 -91.19 -72.09 35.12
CA GLN A 135 -91.10 -73.40 35.78
C GLN A 135 -91.48 -73.33 37.26
N GLN A 136 -91.08 -72.27 37.98
CA GLN A 136 -91.47 -72.03 39.37
C GLN A 136 -92.98 -71.76 39.51
N LEU A 137 -93.57 -70.96 38.61
CA LEU A 137 -95.03 -70.75 38.56
C LEU A 137 -95.80 -72.05 38.28
N ASN A 138 -95.35 -72.89 37.34
CA ASN A 138 -95.98 -74.19 37.11
C ASN A 138 -95.86 -75.14 38.31
N GLY A 139 -94.77 -75.08 39.08
CA GLY A 139 -94.65 -75.81 40.36
C GLY A 139 -95.72 -75.37 41.36
N ILE A 140 -95.78 -74.06 41.65
CA ILE A 140 -96.71 -73.48 42.63
C ILE A 140 -98.19 -73.70 42.25
N VAL A 141 -98.52 -73.65 40.95
CA VAL A 141 -99.87 -73.94 40.46
C VAL A 141 -100.21 -75.44 40.55
N SER A 142 -99.23 -76.34 40.50
CA SER A 142 -99.44 -77.80 40.58
C SER A 142 -99.71 -78.30 42.00
N GLU A 143 -99.23 -77.61 43.04
CA GLU A 143 -99.40 -78.04 44.45
C GLU A 143 -100.72 -77.55 45.09
N SER A 144 -101.51 -76.73 44.40
CA SER A 144 -102.68 -76.04 44.94
C SER A 144 -104.01 -76.83 44.85
N SER A 145 -103.98 -78.17 44.79
CA SER A 145 -105.15 -79.00 44.40
C SER A 145 -105.66 -79.99 45.46
N SER A 146 -105.71 -79.62 46.75
CA SER A 146 -106.18 -80.50 47.84
C SER A 146 -107.07 -79.83 48.91
N CYS A 147 -107.81 -78.78 48.54
CA CYS A 147 -108.73 -78.06 49.44
C CYS A 147 -110.20 -78.09 48.96
N VAL A 148 -110.82 -79.28 48.94
CA VAL A 148 -112.25 -79.46 48.63
C VAL A 148 -112.93 -80.31 49.70
N ASN A 149 -113.99 -79.76 50.29
CA ASN A 149 -114.82 -80.28 51.39
C ASN A 149 -114.08 -80.46 52.75
N GLY A 150 -114.66 -80.12 53.90
CA GLY A 150 -115.91 -79.40 54.12
C GLY A 150 -116.83 -80.01 55.19
N GLU A 151 -116.35 -80.21 56.42
CA GLU A 151 -117.16 -80.42 57.63
C GLU A 151 -116.26 -80.35 58.89
N GLY A 152 -116.83 -80.20 60.10
CA GLY A 152 -116.12 -80.46 61.37
C GLY A 152 -115.54 -79.25 62.13
N LEU A 153 -116.31 -78.72 63.07
CA LEU A 153 -115.96 -77.67 64.05
C LEU A 153 -114.68 -77.95 64.86
N SER A 154 -113.77 -76.97 65.02
CA SER A 154 -112.86 -76.87 66.19
C SER A 154 -112.28 -75.47 66.37
N SER A 155 -111.95 -75.09 67.61
CA SER A 155 -111.44 -73.76 68.00
C SER A 155 -109.94 -73.55 67.74
N ALA A 156 -109.20 -74.55 67.25
CA ALA A 156 -107.75 -74.48 67.09
C ALA A 156 -107.29 -73.56 65.95
N ASN A 157 -107.97 -73.63 64.79
CA ASN A 157 -107.52 -73.01 63.54
C ASN A 157 -107.33 -71.49 63.59
N MET A 158 -107.96 -70.80 64.54
CA MET A 158 -107.84 -69.35 64.69
C MET A 158 -106.45 -68.93 65.19
N LYS A 159 -105.82 -69.71 66.07
CA LYS A 159 -104.45 -69.42 66.55
C LYS A 159 -103.38 -69.76 65.53
N ASP A 160 -103.54 -70.85 64.80
CA ASP A 160 -102.59 -71.22 63.73
C ASP A 160 -102.62 -70.18 62.59
N LEU A 161 -103.79 -69.62 62.29
CA LEU A 161 -103.93 -68.52 61.33
C LEU A 161 -103.31 -67.21 61.85
N GLU A 162 -103.52 -66.89 63.14
CA GLU A 162 -102.92 -65.73 63.82
C GLU A 162 -101.38 -65.81 63.85
N SER A 163 -100.80 -66.98 64.20
CA SER A 163 -99.35 -67.23 64.16
C SER A 163 -98.79 -67.04 62.75
N ARG A 164 -99.45 -67.60 61.72
CA ARG A 164 -99.00 -67.43 60.32
C ARG A 164 -99.07 -65.97 59.85
N TYR A 165 -100.08 -65.20 60.26
CA TYR A 165 -100.10 -63.76 59.95
C TYR A 165 -98.99 -63.00 60.68
N GLN A 166 -98.66 -63.40 61.91
CA GLN A 166 -97.59 -62.79 62.69
C GLN A 166 -96.19 -63.12 62.13
N GLU A 167 -95.96 -64.38 61.75
CA GLU A 167 -94.77 -64.84 61.01
C GLU A 167 -94.64 -64.15 59.66
N LEU A 168 -95.74 -64.01 58.90
CA LEU A 168 -95.77 -63.31 57.61
C LEU A 168 -95.47 -61.81 57.78
N SER A 169 -95.95 -61.17 58.85
CA SER A 169 -95.58 -59.78 59.18
C SER A 169 -94.10 -59.67 59.48
N LEU A 170 -93.54 -60.55 60.33
CA LEU A 170 -92.11 -60.53 60.66
C LEU A 170 -91.21 -60.81 59.44
N ALA A 171 -91.64 -61.70 58.54
CA ALA A 171 -90.96 -61.95 57.28
C ALA A 171 -91.05 -60.74 56.32
N LEU A 172 -92.20 -60.06 56.26
CA LEU A 172 -92.38 -58.84 55.49
C LEU A 172 -91.55 -57.68 56.06
N ASP A 173 -91.50 -57.51 57.38
CA ASP A 173 -90.69 -56.49 58.06
C ASP A 173 -89.19 -56.75 57.88
N SER A 174 -88.76 -58.01 57.92
CA SER A 174 -87.38 -58.43 57.58
C SER A 174 -87.05 -58.18 56.10
N SER A 175 -88.00 -58.43 55.19
CA SER A 175 -87.85 -58.10 53.77
C SER A 175 -87.82 -56.58 53.54
N ASN A 176 -88.61 -55.80 54.27
CA ASN A 176 -88.58 -54.33 54.23
C ASN A 176 -87.25 -53.77 54.75
N LEU A 177 -86.70 -54.35 55.82
CA LEU A 177 -85.39 -53.97 56.37
C LEU A 177 -84.27 -54.22 55.35
N THR A 178 -84.20 -55.44 54.81
CA THR A 178 -83.17 -55.83 53.83
C THR A 178 -83.31 -55.08 52.52
N ASN A 179 -84.52 -54.83 52.02
CA ASN A 179 -84.75 -53.95 50.87
C ASN A 179 -84.29 -52.51 51.12
N LYS A 180 -84.45 -52.00 52.36
CA LYS A 180 -83.96 -50.67 52.75
C LYS A 180 -82.43 -50.63 52.83
N GLU A 181 -81.79 -51.65 53.37
CA GLU A 181 -80.32 -51.78 53.40
C GLU A 181 -79.73 -51.87 51.98
N LEU A 182 -80.34 -52.65 51.10
CA LEU A 182 -79.98 -52.72 49.68
C LEU A 182 -80.22 -51.39 48.96
N SER A 183 -81.32 -50.69 49.26
CA SER A 183 -81.60 -49.35 48.70
C SER A 183 -80.54 -48.32 49.11
N ASN A 184 -80.19 -48.27 50.41
CA ASN A 184 -79.10 -47.43 50.91
C ASN A 184 -77.77 -47.78 50.21
N LYS A 185 -77.44 -49.07 50.06
CA LYS A 185 -76.21 -49.51 49.39
C LYS A 185 -76.17 -49.14 47.91
N ILE A 186 -77.33 -49.17 47.24
CA ILE A 186 -77.49 -48.71 45.85
C ILE A 186 -77.32 -47.18 45.76
N GLU A 187 -77.81 -46.41 46.72
CA GLU A 187 -77.60 -44.95 46.77
C GLU A 187 -76.14 -44.57 47.06
N GLU A 188 -75.48 -45.26 48.01
CA GLU A 188 -74.03 -45.12 48.25
C GLU A 188 -73.21 -45.40 46.99
N LEU A 189 -73.49 -46.52 46.29
CA LEU A 189 -72.78 -46.89 45.07
C LEU A 189 -73.07 -45.91 43.91
N LYS A 190 -74.29 -45.36 43.81
CA LYS A 190 -74.60 -44.29 42.84
C LYS A 190 -73.83 -43.01 43.14
N GLN A 191 -73.70 -42.64 44.41
CA GLN A 191 -72.96 -41.45 44.82
C GLN A 191 -71.45 -41.62 44.58
N GLN A 192 -70.87 -42.77 44.95
CA GLN A 192 -69.46 -43.10 44.69
C GLN A 192 -69.14 -43.12 43.19
N ASN A 193 -70.03 -43.65 42.34
CA ASN A 193 -69.86 -43.61 40.89
C ASN A 193 -69.93 -42.16 40.36
N ARG A 194 -70.83 -41.31 40.88
CA ARG A 194 -70.89 -39.90 40.49
C ARG A 194 -69.60 -39.16 40.87
N GLU A 195 -69.13 -39.29 42.10
CA GLU A 195 -67.88 -38.69 42.58
C GLU A 195 -66.67 -39.15 41.77
N SER A 196 -66.63 -40.42 41.36
CA SER A 196 -65.58 -40.97 40.49
C SER A 196 -65.63 -40.40 39.07
N LEU A 197 -66.84 -40.21 38.51
CA LEU A 197 -67.03 -39.59 37.19
C LEU A 197 -66.67 -38.10 37.21
N ASP A 198 -67.10 -37.36 38.24
CA ASP A 198 -66.78 -35.94 38.41
C ASP A 198 -65.26 -35.71 38.54
N GLN A 199 -64.57 -36.60 39.27
CA GLN A 199 -63.10 -36.56 39.40
C GLN A 199 -62.40 -36.92 38.08
N LEU A 200 -62.87 -37.94 37.33
CA LEU A 200 -62.34 -38.28 36.01
C LEU A 200 -62.52 -37.14 34.99
N GLU A 201 -63.70 -36.48 34.99
CA GLU A 201 -63.95 -35.36 34.08
C GLU A 201 -63.08 -34.14 34.44
N LYS A 202 -62.83 -33.91 35.73
CA LYS A 202 -61.90 -32.88 36.22
C LYS A 202 -60.46 -33.19 35.82
N GLU A 203 -59.97 -34.41 36.04
CA GLU A 203 -58.60 -34.82 35.65
C GLU A 203 -58.39 -34.72 34.14
N LYS A 204 -59.39 -35.11 33.34
CA LYS A 204 -59.39 -34.90 31.89
C LYS A 204 -59.25 -33.41 31.52
N LYS A 205 -60.07 -32.53 32.11
CA LYS A 205 -60.00 -31.07 31.88
C LYS A 205 -58.65 -30.48 32.30
N GLU A 206 -58.07 -30.95 33.40
CA GLU A 206 -56.72 -30.55 33.83
C GLU A 206 -55.63 -31.03 32.85
N PHE A 207 -55.76 -32.24 32.30
CA PHE A 207 -54.81 -32.78 31.32
C PHE A 207 -54.92 -32.04 29.97
N GLU A 208 -56.14 -31.80 29.48
CA GLU A 208 -56.40 -30.98 28.29
C GLU A 208 -55.84 -29.55 28.46
N GLN A 209 -55.97 -28.95 29.65
CA GLN A 209 -55.38 -27.63 29.91
C GLN A 209 -53.85 -27.64 29.95
N LYS A 210 -53.22 -28.70 30.49
CA LYS A 210 -51.75 -28.87 30.46
C LYS A 210 -51.25 -29.01 29.02
N LEU A 211 -51.87 -29.92 28.24
CA LEU A 211 -51.55 -30.12 26.83
C LEU A 211 -51.73 -28.84 25.99
N ALA A 212 -52.79 -28.05 26.24
CA ALA A 212 -53.01 -26.78 25.56
C ALA A 212 -51.92 -25.72 25.87
N LYS A 213 -51.43 -25.67 27.12
CA LYS A 213 -50.32 -24.79 27.53
C LYS A 213 -49.00 -25.21 26.88
N GLU A 214 -48.70 -26.51 26.84
CA GLU A 214 -47.50 -27.06 26.19
C GLU A 214 -47.53 -26.86 24.67
N GLN A 215 -48.68 -27.04 24.01
CA GLN A 215 -48.83 -26.67 22.60
C GLN A 215 -48.70 -25.17 22.35
N GLY A 216 -49.06 -24.33 23.33
CA GLY A 216 -48.84 -22.89 23.29
C GLY A 216 -47.35 -22.54 23.28
N SER A 217 -46.61 -22.96 24.30
CA SER A 217 -45.18 -22.67 24.43
C SER A 217 -44.34 -23.25 23.29
N LEU A 218 -44.69 -24.43 22.77
CA LEU A 218 -44.03 -25.01 21.60
C LEU A 218 -44.28 -24.20 20.32
N ARG A 219 -45.47 -23.60 20.14
CA ARG A 219 -45.76 -22.70 19.01
C ARG A 219 -45.01 -21.37 19.15
N GLU A 220 -44.92 -20.82 20.36
CA GLU A 220 -44.14 -19.60 20.64
C GLU A 220 -42.65 -19.83 20.36
N GLN A 221 -42.07 -20.94 20.84
CA GLN A 221 -40.69 -21.33 20.54
C GLN A 221 -40.45 -21.50 19.04
N LEU A 222 -41.36 -22.19 18.32
CA LEU A 222 -41.26 -22.35 16.86
C LEU A 222 -41.32 -21.00 16.13
N GLN A 223 -42.20 -20.08 16.56
CA GLN A 223 -42.31 -18.75 15.97
C GLN A 223 -41.04 -17.91 16.21
N VAL A 224 -40.46 -17.96 17.41
CA VAL A 224 -39.15 -17.34 17.71
C VAL A 224 -38.07 -17.93 16.81
N HIS A 225 -37.98 -19.27 16.69
CA HIS A 225 -36.98 -19.91 15.83
C HIS A 225 -37.14 -19.53 14.35
N ILE A 226 -38.37 -19.45 13.83
CA ILE A 226 -38.64 -18.97 12.46
C ILE A 226 -38.14 -17.52 12.29
N GLN A 227 -38.38 -16.65 13.27
CA GLN A 227 -37.91 -15.26 13.23
C GLN A 227 -36.38 -15.16 13.30
N THR A 228 -35.72 -15.94 14.17
CA THR A 228 -34.25 -16.02 14.25
C THR A 228 -33.64 -16.53 12.95
N ILE A 229 -34.22 -17.58 12.34
CA ILE A 229 -33.78 -18.10 11.04
C ILE A 229 -33.94 -17.02 9.96
N GLY A 230 -35.05 -16.27 9.96
CA GLY A 230 -35.26 -15.14 9.04
C GLY A 230 -34.16 -14.09 9.15
N ILE A 231 -33.86 -13.64 10.37
CA ILE A 231 -32.78 -12.66 10.63
C ILE A 231 -31.43 -13.16 10.13
N LEU A 232 -31.04 -14.38 10.51
CA LEU A 232 -29.77 -15.01 10.09
C LEU A 232 -29.67 -15.19 8.57
N VAL A 233 -30.80 -15.44 7.88
CA VAL A 233 -30.83 -15.53 6.41
C VAL A 233 -30.65 -14.15 5.75
N SER A 234 -31.27 -13.08 6.29
CA SER A 234 -31.01 -11.72 5.82
C SER A 234 -29.55 -11.29 6.07
N GLU A 235 -29.04 -11.46 7.29
CA GLU A 235 -27.65 -11.12 7.63
C GLU A 235 -26.64 -11.87 6.74
N LYS A 236 -26.87 -13.18 6.50
CA LYS A 236 -26.07 -13.97 5.56
C LYS A 236 -26.13 -13.42 4.14
N ASN A 237 -27.29 -12.99 3.66
CA ASN A 237 -27.46 -12.43 2.32
C ASN A 237 -26.76 -11.08 2.17
N ASP A 238 -26.86 -10.22 3.18
CA ASP A 238 -26.27 -8.89 3.18
C ASP A 238 -24.74 -8.97 3.29
N LEU A 239 -24.22 -9.85 4.16
CA LEU A 239 -22.79 -10.18 4.24
C LEU A 239 -22.27 -10.80 2.93
N HIS A 240 -23.04 -11.66 2.28
CA HIS A 240 -22.66 -12.23 0.98
C HIS A 240 -22.60 -11.15 -0.11
N THR A 241 -23.57 -10.23 -0.13
CA THR A 241 -23.62 -9.10 -1.06
C THR A 241 -22.45 -8.15 -0.84
N ALA A 242 -22.14 -7.81 0.42
CA ALA A 242 -20.97 -7.02 0.80
C ALA A 242 -19.65 -7.70 0.42
N LEU A 243 -19.55 -9.03 0.59
CA LEU A 243 -18.38 -9.82 0.18
C LEU A 243 -18.17 -9.80 -1.34
N VAL A 244 -19.24 -9.93 -2.13
CA VAL A 244 -19.15 -9.84 -3.60
C VAL A 244 -18.73 -8.43 -4.05
N HIS A 245 -19.30 -7.37 -3.47
CA HIS A 245 -18.92 -5.99 -3.78
C HIS A 245 -17.46 -5.69 -3.41
N THR A 246 -17.01 -6.07 -2.22
CA THR A 246 -15.61 -5.86 -1.78
C THR A 246 -14.62 -6.68 -2.61
N GLN A 247 -14.95 -7.93 -2.96
CA GLN A 247 -14.12 -8.74 -3.86
C GLN A 247 -14.05 -8.11 -5.27
N GLN A 248 -15.14 -7.55 -5.79
CA GLN A 248 -15.14 -6.90 -7.10
C GLN A 248 -14.36 -5.58 -7.10
N ALA A 249 -14.47 -4.77 -6.05
CA ALA A 249 -13.64 -3.58 -5.86
C ALA A 249 -12.15 -3.92 -5.76
N ALA A 250 -11.80 -5.02 -5.07
CA ALA A 250 -10.42 -5.51 -5.02
C ALA A 250 -9.89 -5.95 -6.40
N ARG A 251 -10.70 -6.63 -7.22
CA ARG A 251 -10.34 -6.95 -8.63
C ARG A 251 -10.11 -5.71 -9.47
N GLN A 252 -10.98 -4.70 -9.36
CA GLN A 252 -10.82 -3.43 -10.08
C GLN A 252 -9.52 -2.72 -9.68
N LYS A 253 -9.22 -2.65 -8.38
CA LYS A 253 -7.97 -2.07 -7.88
C LYS A 253 -6.74 -2.85 -8.31
N ALA A 254 -6.79 -4.18 -8.40
CA ALA A 254 -5.70 -4.98 -8.94
C ALA A 254 -5.39 -4.59 -10.41
N GLY A 255 -6.41 -4.46 -11.26
CA GLY A 255 -6.26 -3.98 -12.64
C GLY A 255 -5.67 -2.57 -12.72
N GLU A 256 -6.14 -1.64 -11.87
CA GLU A 256 -5.55 -0.28 -11.79
C GLU A 256 -4.05 -0.32 -11.42
N TYR A 257 -3.63 -1.23 -10.53
CA TYR A 257 -2.22 -1.41 -10.19
C TYR A 257 -1.40 -2.02 -11.35
N GLU A 258 -1.97 -2.95 -12.13
CA GLU A 258 -1.32 -3.53 -13.31
C GLU A 258 -1.13 -2.51 -14.44
N ASP A 259 -2.14 -1.66 -14.69
CA ASP A 259 -2.05 -0.52 -15.61
C ASP A 259 -1.00 0.50 -15.16
N LEU A 260 -0.98 0.85 -13.87
CA LEU A 260 0.01 1.78 -13.29
C LEU A 260 1.44 1.20 -13.36
N ALA A 261 1.62 -0.09 -13.09
CA ALA A 261 2.89 -0.77 -13.21
C ALA A 261 3.39 -0.80 -14.67
N SER A 262 2.50 -1.09 -15.62
CA SER A 262 2.79 -1.08 -17.05
C SER A 262 3.22 0.31 -17.54
N ARG A 263 2.50 1.36 -17.13
CA ARG A 263 2.85 2.76 -17.44
C ARG A 263 4.19 3.18 -16.82
N LEU A 264 4.47 2.74 -15.59
CA LEU A 264 5.76 2.97 -14.93
C LEU A 264 6.90 2.26 -15.66
N GLN A 265 6.68 1.04 -16.15
CA GLN A 265 7.65 0.30 -16.95
C GLN A 265 7.94 1.01 -18.29
N SER A 266 6.92 1.47 -19.02
CA SER A 266 7.13 2.26 -20.25
C SER A 266 7.86 3.58 -19.97
N SER A 267 7.57 4.24 -18.85
CA SER A 267 8.28 5.46 -18.45
C SER A 267 9.76 5.19 -18.13
N ARG A 268 10.08 4.07 -17.45
CA ARG A 268 11.46 3.65 -17.16
C ARG A 268 12.22 3.30 -18.44
N GLN A 269 11.59 2.61 -19.39
CA GLN A 269 12.19 2.36 -20.70
C GLN A 269 12.50 3.67 -21.43
N ARG A 270 11.54 4.61 -21.44
CA ARG A 270 11.69 5.92 -22.09
C ARG A 270 12.80 6.78 -21.48
N ILE A 271 12.96 6.74 -20.16
CA ILE A 271 14.10 7.37 -19.47
C ILE A 271 15.41 6.73 -19.93
N GLY A 272 15.51 5.40 -19.94
CA GLY A 272 16.71 4.70 -20.42
C GLY A 272 17.01 4.91 -21.91
N GLU A 273 16.01 5.23 -22.74
CA GLU A 273 16.22 5.70 -24.13
C GLU A 273 16.85 7.10 -24.15
N LEU A 274 16.30 8.05 -23.38
CA LEU A 274 16.79 9.43 -23.28
C LEU A 274 18.20 9.51 -22.68
N GLU A 275 18.52 8.68 -21.68
CA GLU A 275 19.87 8.56 -21.12
C GLU A 275 20.90 8.14 -22.18
N ARG A 276 20.51 7.25 -23.12
CA ARG A 276 21.37 6.84 -24.24
C ARG A 276 21.53 7.94 -25.28
N THR A 277 20.46 8.64 -25.65
CA THR A 277 20.55 9.75 -26.62
C THR A 277 21.39 10.89 -26.06
N LEU A 278 21.16 11.30 -24.80
CA LEU A 278 21.94 12.34 -24.12
C LEU A 278 23.41 11.93 -23.96
N SER A 279 23.69 10.64 -23.69
CA SER A 279 25.06 10.11 -23.73
C SER A 279 25.71 10.25 -25.11
N THR A 280 25.00 9.97 -26.21
CA THR A 280 25.53 10.14 -27.57
C THR A 280 25.69 11.62 -27.97
N VAL A 281 24.77 12.50 -27.59
CA VAL A 281 24.89 13.94 -27.83
C VAL A 281 26.08 14.50 -27.05
N SER A 282 26.30 14.08 -25.80
CA SER A 282 27.45 14.51 -25.01
C SER A 282 28.80 13.96 -25.50
N THR A 283 28.83 12.88 -26.30
CA THR A 283 30.08 12.45 -27.00
C THR A 283 30.28 13.22 -28.30
N GLN A 284 29.21 13.54 -29.03
CA GLN A 284 29.26 14.40 -30.23
C GLN A 284 29.67 15.84 -29.89
N GLN A 285 29.10 16.45 -28.86
CA GLN A 285 29.47 17.76 -28.32
C GLN A 285 30.98 17.83 -28.04
N LYS A 286 31.53 16.85 -27.31
CA LYS A 286 32.98 16.72 -27.03
C LYS A 286 33.84 16.49 -28.28
N GLN A 287 33.28 16.01 -29.38
CA GLN A 287 33.96 15.88 -30.67
C GLN A 287 33.95 17.21 -31.45
N VAL A 288 32.83 17.92 -31.45
CA VAL A 288 32.68 19.27 -32.03
C VAL A 288 33.57 20.28 -31.31
N GLU A 289 33.61 20.24 -29.96
CA GLU A 289 34.53 21.04 -29.15
C GLU A 289 35.98 20.83 -29.55
N ARG A 290 36.43 19.58 -29.74
CA ARG A 290 37.80 19.27 -30.19
C ARG A 290 38.07 19.86 -31.57
N HIS A 291 37.15 19.65 -32.52
CA HIS A 291 37.30 20.17 -33.88
C HIS A 291 37.36 21.71 -33.92
N ASN A 292 36.53 22.40 -33.12
CA ASN A 292 36.58 23.86 -32.98
C ASN A 292 37.88 24.34 -32.31
N ASN A 293 38.36 23.61 -31.29
CA ASN A 293 39.69 23.84 -30.69
C ASN A 293 40.85 23.59 -31.67
N ASP A 294 40.67 22.80 -32.73
CA ASP A 294 41.68 22.60 -33.78
C ASP A 294 41.59 23.68 -34.87
N LEU A 295 40.39 23.99 -35.36
CA LEU A 295 40.13 25.09 -36.30
C LEU A 295 40.60 26.46 -35.76
N THR A 296 40.49 26.70 -34.45
CA THR A 296 41.00 27.93 -33.82
C THR A 296 42.52 28.00 -33.77
N LYS A 297 43.23 26.86 -33.62
CA LYS A 297 44.69 26.79 -33.76
C LYS A 297 45.13 27.04 -35.20
N GLU A 298 44.44 26.44 -36.18
CA GLU A 298 44.71 26.65 -37.61
C GLU A 298 44.50 28.13 -38.00
N ARG A 299 43.39 28.73 -37.58
CA ARG A 299 43.11 30.17 -37.73
C ARG A 299 44.26 31.04 -37.21
N ASP A 300 44.77 30.76 -36.01
CA ASP A 300 45.80 31.60 -35.38
C ASP A 300 47.20 31.32 -35.92
N ALA A 301 47.48 30.11 -36.40
CA ALA A 301 48.67 29.80 -37.20
C ALA A 301 48.64 30.56 -38.55
N LEU A 302 47.50 30.58 -39.25
CA LEU A 302 47.33 31.32 -40.50
C LEU A 302 47.46 32.84 -40.30
N LYS A 303 46.92 33.40 -39.20
CA LYS A 303 47.17 34.81 -38.83
C LYS A 303 48.66 35.10 -38.62
N LEU A 304 49.38 34.21 -37.93
CA LEU A 304 50.81 34.37 -37.70
C LEU A 304 51.61 34.32 -39.02
N GLU A 305 51.21 33.45 -39.96
CA GLU A 305 51.84 33.38 -41.29
C GLU A 305 51.54 34.61 -42.15
N LEU A 306 50.30 35.13 -42.10
CA LEU A 306 49.94 36.40 -42.75
C LEU A 306 50.75 37.57 -42.19
N TYR A 307 50.98 37.62 -40.87
CA TYR A 307 51.81 38.66 -40.24
C TYR A 307 53.27 38.58 -40.73
N LYS A 308 53.87 37.39 -40.78
CA LYS A 308 55.22 37.19 -41.36
C LYS A 308 55.27 37.65 -42.82
N ASN A 309 54.29 37.24 -43.63
CA ASN A 309 54.26 37.56 -45.05
C ASN A 309 54.06 39.06 -45.30
N ASN A 310 53.25 39.76 -44.49
CA ASN A 310 53.14 41.21 -44.58
C ASN A 310 54.47 41.89 -44.23
N LYS A 311 55.13 41.47 -43.13
CA LYS A 311 56.47 42.00 -42.80
C LYS A 311 57.49 41.75 -43.91
N ASN A 312 57.58 40.53 -44.44
CA ASN A 312 58.47 40.22 -45.57
C ASN A 312 58.16 41.11 -46.79
N THR A 313 56.89 41.48 -47.00
CA THR A 313 56.47 42.39 -48.07
C THR A 313 56.87 43.85 -47.80
N GLU A 314 56.87 44.29 -46.53
CA GLU A 314 57.39 45.60 -46.12
C GLU A 314 58.91 45.67 -46.26
N ASP A 315 59.64 44.65 -45.78
CA ASP A 315 61.09 44.52 -45.94
C ASP A 315 61.50 44.54 -47.44
N LEU A 316 60.76 43.82 -48.32
CA LEU A 316 60.98 43.84 -49.77
C LEU A 316 60.64 45.20 -50.42
N LYS A 317 59.60 45.91 -49.97
CA LYS A 317 59.29 47.27 -50.43
C LYS A 317 60.40 48.26 -50.07
N GLN A 318 60.99 48.15 -48.89
CA GLN A 318 62.15 48.97 -48.51
C GLN A 318 63.33 48.68 -49.44
N VAL A 319 63.69 47.41 -49.65
CA VAL A 319 64.81 47.03 -50.55
C VAL A 319 64.58 47.53 -51.98
N ASN A 320 63.36 47.43 -52.52
CA ASN A 320 63.04 48.01 -53.84
C ASN A 320 63.23 49.53 -53.84
N SER A 321 62.75 50.24 -52.81
CA SER A 321 62.91 51.70 -52.68
C SER A 321 64.39 52.13 -52.62
N GLU A 322 65.23 51.36 -51.91
CA GLU A 322 66.67 51.59 -51.87
C GLU A 322 67.35 51.34 -53.23
N MET A 323 66.90 50.34 -53.99
CA MET A 323 67.43 50.05 -55.32
C MET A 323 67.00 51.10 -56.36
N GLU A 324 65.75 51.57 -56.30
CA GLU A 324 65.26 52.70 -57.12
C GLU A 324 66.09 53.96 -56.88
N GLU A 325 66.43 54.28 -55.62
CA GLU A 325 67.27 55.45 -55.30
C GLU A 325 68.70 55.28 -55.81
N ARG A 326 69.30 54.09 -55.67
CA ARG A 326 70.63 53.79 -56.23
C ARG A 326 70.64 53.95 -57.76
N ILE A 327 69.58 53.54 -58.45
CA ILE A 327 69.42 53.76 -59.89
C ILE A 327 69.30 55.27 -60.20
N ARG A 328 68.53 56.03 -59.39
CA ARG A 328 68.40 57.49 -59.52
C ARG A 328 69.75 58.20 -59.41
N VAL A 329 70.57 57.83 -58.42
CA VAL A 329 71.93 58.35 -58.22
C VAL A 329 72.83 58.02 -59.42
N LEU A 330 72.88 56.76 -59.85
CA LEU A 330 73.71 56.34 -60.99
C LEU A 330 73.29 57.02 -62.32
N VAL A 331 72.01 57.33 -62.50
CA VAL A 331 71.51 58.11 -63.65
C VAL A 331 71.99 59.57 -63.58
N ASN A 332 71.97 60.18 -62.40
CA ASN A 332 72.46 61.55 -62.18
C ASN A 332 73.99 61.64 -62.35
N GLU A 333 74.75 60.68 -61.81
CA GLU A 333 76.21 60.60 -62.02
C GLU A 333 76.56 60.43 -63.50
N LYS A 334 75.85 59.56 -64.22
CA LYS A 334 75.99 59.36 -65.66
C LYS A 334 75.67 60.63 -66.47
N ALA A 335 74.72 61.44 -66.03
CA ALA A 335 74.44 62.74 -66.63
C ALA A 335 75.57 63.75 -66.37
N GLY A 336 76.10 63.81 -65.14
CA GLY A 336 77.27 64.64 -64.80
C GLY A 336 78.53 64.25 -65.58
N MET A 337 78.80 62.96 -65.73
CA MET A 337 79.93 62.46 -66.53
C MET A 337 79.81 62.82 -68.01
N LYS A 338 78.60 62.80 -68.59
CA LYS A 338 78.36 63.28 -69.96
C LYS A 338 78.74 64.75 -70.11
N LEU A 339 78.26 65.62 -69.22
CA LEU A 339 78.58 67.05 -69.24
C LEU A 339 80.10 67.28 -69.14
N LYS A 340 80.81 66.52 -68.30
CA LYS A 340 82.28 66.62 -68.19
C LYS A 340 83.00 66.12 -69.45
N ILE A 341 82.46 65.11 -70.15
CA ILE A 341 82.98 64.69 -71.46
C ILE A 341 82.75 65.77 -72.53
N GLU A 342 81.55 66.36 -72.57
CA GLU A 342 81.21 67.47 -73.49
C GLU A 342 82.01 68.75 -73.22
N GLU A 343 82.52 68.94 -71.99
CA GLU A 343 83.45 70.01 -71.62
C GLU A 343 84.88 69.67 -72.09
N LEU A 344 85.38 68.48 -71.74
CA LEU A 344 86.71 68.01 -72.16
C LEU A 344 86.86 67.87 -73.69
N GLN A 345 85.79 67.63 -74.42
CA GLN A 345 85.79 67.66 -75.89
C GLN A 345 86.04 69.07 -76.43
N LYS A 346 85.45 70.11 -75.84
CA LYS A 346 85.69 71.52 -76.22
C LYS A 346 87.11 71.96 -75.85
N ASP A 347 87.60 71.53 -74.68
CA ASP A 347 89.00 71.76 -74.28
C ASP A 347 89.98 71.07 -75.23
N LEU A 348 89.66 69.85 -75.69
CA LEU A 348 90.47 69.12 -76.68
C LEU A 348 90.43 69.80 -78.05
N GLU A 349 89.25 70.16 -78.57
CA GLU A 349 89.10 70.91 -79.83
C GLU A 349 89.91 72.22 -79.80
N MET A 350 89.87 72.94 -78.68
CA MET A 350 90.68 74.16 -78.48
C MET A 350 92.18 73.86 -78.40
N SER A 351 92.57 72.78 -77.72
CA SER A 351 93.98 72.36 -77.60
C SER A 351 94.55 71.81 -78.91
N GLU A 352 93.75 71.14 -79.74
CA GLU A 352 94.13 70.71 -81.08
C GLU A 352 94.34 71.91 -82.01
N LEU A 353 93.51 72.94 -81.90
CA LEU A 353 93.66 74.20 -82.62
C LEU A 353 94.96 74.95 -82.20
N LEU A 354 95.30 74.93 -80.92
CA LEU A 354 96.59 75.43 -80.41
C LEU A 354 97.78 74.56 -80.87
N MET A 355 97.66 73.23 -80.86
CA MET A 355 98.67 72.30 -81.38
C MET A 355 98.90 72.49 -82.89
N GLN A 356 97.85 72.81 -83.65
CA GLN A 356 97.95 73.11 -85.08
C GLN A 356 98.68 74.44 -85.34
N GLN A 357 98.64 75.39 -84.40
CA GLN A 357 99.47 76.60 -84.42
C GLN A 357 100.93 76.31 -83.99
N LEU A 358 101.13 75.51 -82.94
CA LEU A 358 102.46 75.16 -82.39
C LEU A 358 103.27 74.20 -83.28
N SER A 359 102.60 73.41 -84.13
CA SER A 359 103.25 72.52 -85.12
C SER A 359 104.08 73.27 -86.18
N SER A 360 104.08 74.60 -86.14
CA SER A 360 104.89 75.49 -86.99
C SER A 360 106.37 75.56 -86.58
N GLU A 361 106.73 75.33 -85.31
CA GLU A 361 108.07 75.65 -84.76
C GLU A 361 108.67 74.54 -83.86
N SER A 362 109.98 74.59 -83.58
CA SER A 362 110.77 73.53 -82.89
C SER A 362 112.11 74.08 -82.34
N LYS A 363 112.94 73.41 -81.52
CA LYS A 363 113.29 71.97 -81.37
C LYS A 363 113.75 71.62 -79.92
N PRO A 364 113.92 70.33 -79.56
CA PRO A 364 114.08 69.89 -78.16
C PRO A 364 115.55 69.61 -77.73
N HIS A 365 115.76 69.34 -76.42
CA HIS A 365 116.94 68.57 -75.96
C HIS A 365 116.74 67.65 -74.73
N ASP A 366 115.82 67.92 -73.77
CA ASP A 366 115.65 67.07 -72.55
C ASP A 366 115.17 65.63 -72.79
N SER A 367 114.61 65.39 -73.97
CA SER A 367 113.83 64.20 -74.37
C SER A 367 114.37 62.80 -74.03
N ASN A 368 115.68 62.60 -73.78
CA ASN A 368 116.27 61.26 -73.65
C ASN A 368 116.18 60.68 -72.23
N GLN A 369 116.26 61.51 -71.19
CA GLN A 369 116.05 61.06 -69.80
C GLN A 369 114.55 61.00 -69.47
N GLU A 370 113.77 61.90 -70.06
CA GLU A 370 112.32 61.83 -70.11
C GLU A 370 111.84 60.54 -70.80
N LEU A 371 112.43 60.14 -71.94
CA LEU A 371 112.10 58.91 -72.67
C LEU A 371 112.13 57.65 -71.79
N LYS A 372 113.13 57.50 -70.91
CA LYS A 372 113.21 56.32 -70.02
C LYS A 372 112.10 56.30 -68.99
N LYS A 373 111.84 57.45 -68.35
CA LYS A 373 110.72 57.58 -67.39
C LYS A 373 109.38 57.37 -68.10
N ALA A 374 109.21 57.95 -69.28
CA ALA A 374 108.06 57.76 -70.13
C ALA A 374 107.89 56.30 -70.57
N HIS A 375 108.95 55.51 -70.77
CA HIS A 375 108.85 54.08 -71.04
C HIS A 375 108.37 53.28 -69.82
N GLU A 376 108.87 53.57 -68.61
CA GLU A 376 108.39 52.92 -67.38
C GLU A 376 106.93 53.28 -67.08
N ASP A 377 106.57 54.56 -67.22
CA ASP A 377 105.19 55.02 -67.04
C ASP A 377 104.28 54.52 -68.18
N ARG A 378 104.78 54.36 -69.42
CA ARG A 378 104.05 53.69 -70.52
C ARG A 378 103.78 52.22 -70.19
N ALA A 379 104.74 51.47 -69.65
CA ALA A 379 104.53 50.08 -69.25
C ALA A 379 103.50 49.95 -68.10
N ARG A 380 103.49 50.90 -67.15
CA ARG A 380 102.45 50.99 -66.10
C ARG A 380 101.08 51.34 -66.68
N LEU A 381 101.03 52.23 -67.68
CA LEU A 381 99.80 52.60 -68.38
C LEU A 381 99.28 51.45 -69.26
N GLU A 382 100.16 50.72 -69.96
CA GLU A 382 99.83 49.50 -70.72
C GLU A 382 99.18 48.46 -69.80
N ALA A 383 99.80 48.14 -68.66
CA ALA A 383 99.23 47.21 -67.68
C ALA A 383 97.87 47.69 -67.12
N ARG A 384 97.70 49.01 -66.93
CA ARG A 384 96.42 49.60 -66.48
C ARG A 384 95.36 49.61 -67.58
N VAL A 385 95.76 49.74 -68.84
CA VAL A 385 94.88 49.62 -70.02
C VAL A 385 94.43 48.17 -70.21
N GLU A 386 95.31 47.18 -69.98
CA GLU A 386 94.95 45.76 -69.97
C GLU A 386 93.88 45.46 -68.89
N GLN A 387 94.10 45.93 -67.65
CA GLN A 387 93.14 45.81 -66.55
C GLN A 387 91.79 46.50 -66.85
N LEU A 388 91.81 47.71 -67.42
CA LEU A 388 90.61 48.41 -67.86
C LEU A 388 89.91 47.70 -69.03
N SER A 389 90.68 47.10 -69.95
CA SER A 389 90.16 46.29 -71.06
C SER A 389 89.42 45.06 -70.56
N ASP A 390 89.96 44.33 -69.57
CA ASP A 390 89.28 43.18 -68.97
C ASP A 390 88.04 43.56 -68.16
N LEU A 391 88.08 44.66 -67.40
CA LEU A 391 86.88 45.21 -66.74
C LEU A 391 85.81 45.64 -67.77
N LEU A 392 86.21 46.21 -68.90
CA LEU A 392 85.30 46.62 -69.98
C LEU A 392 84.69 45.39 -70.67
N LYS A 393 85.45 44.31 -70.89
CA LYS A 393 84.94 43.00 -71.37
C LYS A 393 83.92 42.40 -70.38
N GLN A 394 84.18 42.45 -69.08
CA GLN A 394 83.25 41.99 -68.05
C GLN A 394 81.95 42.80 -68.05
N LEU A 395 82.04 44.14 -68.06
CA LEU A 395 80.88 45.03 -68.13
C LEU A 395 80.09 44.88 -69.44
N GLN A 396 80.75 44.56 -70.56
CA GLN A 396 80.05 44.20 -71.82
C GLN A 396 79.28 42.90 -71.67
N LEU A 397 79.87 41.85 -71.07
CA LEU A 397 79.20 40.58 -70.85
C LEU A 397 78.01 40.70 -69.88
N GLU A 398 78.14 41.51 -68.83
CA GLU A 398 77.02 41.82 -67.93
C GLU A 398 75.92 42.62 -68.62
N ARG A 399 76.27 43.68 -69.36
CA ARG A 399 75.35 44.44 -70.22
C ARG A 399 74.60 43.51 -71.17
N ASP A 400 75.29 42.57 -71.82
CA ASP A 400 74.67 41.69 -72.81
C ASP A 400 73.76 40.64 -72.16
N ARG A 401 74.09 40.18 -70.95
CA ARG A 401 73.17 39.39 -70.11
C ARG A 401 71.93 40.20 -69.72
N TYR A 402 72.08 41.43 -69.24
CA TYR A 402 70.92 42.30 -68.92
C TYR A 402 70.08 42.60 -70.17
N MET A 403 70.70 42.87 -71.31
CA MET A 403 70.02 43.04 -72.60
C MET A 403 69.31 41.77 -73.07
N GLN A 404 69.78 40.59 -72.70
CA GLN A 404 69.11 39.32 -72.98
C GLN A 404 67.87 39.15 -72.10
N ASN A 405 68.01 39.28 -70.78
CA ASN A 405 66.88 39.24 -69.84
C ASN A 405 65.79 40.25 -70.21
N MET A 406 66.16 41.51 -70.49
CA MET A 406 65.21 42.55 -70.89
C MET A 406 64.47 42.24 -72.20
N LYS A 407 65.07 41.48 -73.14
CA LYS A 407 64.35 41.00 -74.34
C LYS A 407 63.36 39.89 -74.00
N GLU A 408 63.73 38.98 -73.09
CA GLU A 408 62.88 37.88 -72.66
C GLU A 408 61.68 38.39 -71.86
N ASP A 409 61.89 39.34 -70.94
CA ASP A 409 60.82 40.09 -70.26
C ASP A 409 59.96 40.87 -71.27
N THR A 410 60.58 41.57 -72.22
CA THR A 410 59.83 42.30 -73.27
C THR A 410 58.98 41.35 -74.12
N ALA A 411 59.48 40.17 -74.48
CA ALA A 411 58.73 39.16 -75.22
C ALA A 411 57.56 38.59 -74.39
N TYR A 412 57.79 38.31 -73.09
CA TYR A 412 56.74 37.89 -72.16
C TYR A 412 55.62 38.94 -72.04
N TRP A 413 55.97 40.21 -71.84
CA TRP A 413 55.00 41.29 -71.75
C TRP A 413 54.30 41.57 -73.09
N GLN A 414 54.99 41.42 -74.22
CA GLN A 414 54.36 41.50 -75.55
C GLN A 414 53.35 40.37 -75.77
N ASP A 415 53.65 39.14 -75.35
CA ASP A 415 52.71 38.02 -75.46
C ASP A 415 51.51 38.20 -74.51
N LYS A 416 51.76 38.62 -73.26
CA LYS A 416 50.69 38.93 -72.31
C LYS A 416 49.80 40.09 -72.78
N MET A 417 50.39 41.11 -73.41
CA MET A 417 49.66 42.19 -74.05
C MET A 417 48.89 41.71 -75.29
N ARG A 418 49.41 40.75 -76.07
CA ARG A 418 48.68 40.14 -77.19
C ARG A 418 47.46 39.38 -76.69
N GLN A 419 47.62 38.50 -75.69
CA GLN A 419 46.52 37.78 -75.04
C GLN A 419 45.44 38.76 -74.54
N MET A 420 45.84 39.83 -73.85
CA MET A 420 44.92 40.87 -73.38
C MET A 420 44.24 41.62 -74.55
N SER A 421 44.98 41.95 -75.61
CA SER A 421 44.42 42.62 -76.80
C SER A 421 43.43 41.74 -77.56
N GLU A 422 43.63 40.42 -77.60
CA GLU A 422 42.69 39.47 -78.19
C GLU A 422 41.41 39.36 -77.35
N HIS A 423 41.51 39.35 -76.02
CA HIS A 423 40.34 39.43 -75.14
C HIS A 423 39.59 40.77 -75.30
N MET A 424 40.32 41.89 -75.36
CA MET A 424 39.74 43.21 -75.62
C MET A 424 39.14 43.33 -77.03
N HIS A 425 39.63 42.58 -78.02
CA HIS A 425 39.05 42.52 -79.37
C HIS A 425 37.75 41.72 -79.37
N LYS A 426 37.71 40.55 -78.71
CA LYS A 426 36.48 39.75 -78.52
C LYS A 426 35.38 40.56 -77.82
N LEU A 427 35.71 41.21 -76.70
CA LEU A 427 34.81 42.12 -75.98
C LEU A 427 34.39 43.34 -76.82
N ARG A 428 35.28 43.87 -77.66
CA ARG A 428 34.95 44.95 -78.60
C ARG A 428 33.98 44.47 -79.68
N ASP A 429 34.12 43.26 -80.21
CA ASP A 429 33.21 42.71 -81.21
C ASP A 429 31.84 42.36 -80.62
N GLU A 430 31.81 41.86 -79.38
CA GLU A 430 30.57 41.69 -78.61
C GLU A 430 29.89 43.04 -78.35
N LYS A 431 30.64 44.06 -77.94
CA LYS A 431 30.12 45.44 -77.83
C LYS A 431 29.64 45.96 -79.19
N ASN A 432 30.40 45.78 -80.27
CA ASN A 432 30.03 46.25 -81.60
C ASN A 432 28.70 45.62 -82.09
N ARG A 433 28.45 44.34 -81.79
CA ARG A 433 27.17 43.66 -82.07
C ARG A 433 26.02 44.31 -81.28
N SER A 434 26.23 44.56 -79.98
CA SER A 434 25.26 45.25 -79.13
C SER A 434 25.01 46.71 -79.58
N ASP A 435 26.07 47.48 -79.84
CA ASP A 435 25.97 48.86 -80.34
C ASP A 435 25.27 48.90 -81.72
N CYS A 436 25.35 47.86 -82.54
CA CYS A 436 24.57 47.75 -83.79
C CYS A 436 23.09 47.51 -83.52
N GLN A 437 22.74 46.60 -82.61
CA GLN A 437 21.35 46.38 -82.17
C GLN A 437 20.75 47.66 -81.56
N VAL A 438 21.51 48.37 -80.73
CA VAL A 438 21.13 49.69 -80.18
C VAL A 438 20.94 50.70 -81.31
N ARG A 439 21.86 50.79 -82.28
CA ARG A 439 21.72 51.75 -83.40
C ARG A 439 20.55 51.44 -84.34
N GLU A 440 20.15 50.18 -84.50
CA GLU A 440 18.92 49.81 -85.21
C GLU A 440 17.67 50.29 -84.46
N LEU A 441 17.64 50.12 -83.12
CA LEU A 441 16.58 50.64 -82.26
C LEU A 441 16.55 52.19 -82.27
N GLU A 442 17.69 52.85 -82.11
CA GLU A 442 17.82 54.32 -82.15
C GLU A 442 17.43 54.90 -83.51
N ALA A 443 17.76 54.24 -84.62
CA ALA A 443 17.35 54.68 -85.96
C ALA A 443 15.82 54.69 -86.10
N SER A 444 15.13 53.69 -85.52
CA SER A 444 13.65 53.66 -85.49
C SER A 444 13.07 54.83 -84.68
N VAL A 445 13.72 55.22 -83.57
CA VAL A 445 13.31 56.37 -82.73
C VAL A 445 13.67 57.72 -83.37
N ALA A 446 14.80 57.83 -84.06
CA ALA A 446 15.24 59.06 -84.72
C ALA A 446 14.39 59.40 -85.96
N ALA A 447 13.88 58.38 -86.66
CA ALA A 447 12.91 58.56 -87.74
C ALA A 447 11.62 59.25 -87.26
N LEU A 448 11.15 58.94 -86.05
CA LEU A 448 9.96 59.54 -85.44
C LEU A 448 10.14 61.01 -85.00
N LYS A 449 11.37 61.54 -84.92
CA LYS A 449 11.66 62.86 -84.31
C LYS A 449 12.01 63.99 -85.28
N ARG A 450 12.35 63.71 -86.55
CA ARG A 450 13.14 64.63 -87.41
C ARG A 450 12.38 65.79 -88.10
N GLN A 451 11.28 66.29 -87.54
CA GLN A 451 10.31 67.14 -88.27
C GLN A 451 10.34 68.68 -88.01
N LEU A 452 11.31 69.29 -87.28
CA LEU A 452 11.34 70.76 -86.92
C LEU A 452 12.77 71.41 -86.72
N VAL A 453 13.18 72.55 -87.38
CA VAL A 453 14.54 73.25 -87.30
C VAL A 453 14.63 74.76 -87.86
N VAL A 454 15.63 75.66 -87.49
CA VAL A 454 16.46 76.72 -88.31
C VAL A 454 16.77 78.24 -87.79
N PRO A 455 18.01 78.89 -87.97
CA PRO A 455 18.47 80.34 -87.65
C PRO A 455 19.33 81.21 -88.73
N PRO A 456 20.45 82.05 -88.52
CA PRO A 456 20.77 83.51 -88.07
C PRO A 456 21.76 84.50 -88.91
N ALA A 457 22.02 85.84 -88.59
CA ALA A 457 23.13 86.79 -89.14
C ALA A 457 23.37 88.30 -88.56
N PRO A 458 24.55 89.06 -88.73
CA PRO A 458 24.85 90.50 -88.24
C PRO A 458 25.86 91.55 -88.98
N GLU A 459 26.12 92.81 -88.41
CA GLU A 459 27.32 93.80 -88.45
C GLU A 459 27.56 95.01 -89.52
N PRO A 460 28.54 96.04 -89.48
CA PRO A 460 29.20 97.00 -88.47
C PRO A 460 29.55 98.56 -88.93
N PRO A 461 30.69 99.38 -88.71
CA PRO A 461 30.75 100.92 -88.49
C PRO A 461 31.91 101.93 -89.06
N ALA A 462 31.94 103.31 -88.84
CA ALA A 462 33.10 104.34 -88.98
C ALA A 462 32.85 105.89 -88.57
N GLY A 463 33.86 106.81 -88.30
CA GLY A 463 33.66 108.27 -87.88
C GLY A 463 34.85 109.35 -87.74
N PRO A 464 34.64 110.58 -87.14
CA PRO A 464 35.56 111.80 -87.05
C PRO A 464 35.79 112.37 -85.58
N SER A 465 36.18 113.62 -85.14
CA SER A 465 36.64 114.98 -85.66
C SER A 465 37.51 115.86 -84.63
N GLU A 466 37.45 117.24 -84.56
CA GLU A 466 38.33 118.14 -83.69
C GLU A 466 37.69 119.08 -82.60
N GLU A 467 36.71 119.98 -82.83
CA GLU A 467 36.10 120.75 -81.69
C GLU A 467 35.34 119.84 -80.73
N GLU A 468 34.84 118.73 -81.28
CA GLU A 468 34.47 117.52 -80.54
C GLU A 468 35.54 117.21 -79.49
N GLN A 469 36.85 117.17 -79.80
CA GLN A 469 37.93 116.80 -78.86
C GLN A 469 37.98 117.60 -77.55
N ARG A 470 37.48 118.85 -77.48
CA ARG A 470 37.46 119.58 -76.18
C ARG A 470 36.31 119.13 -75.29
N LEU A 471 35.11 118.96 -75.87
CA LEU A 471 33.99 118.34 -75.16
C LEU A 471 34.26 116.85 -74.94
N GLN A 472 35.01 116.20 -75.82
CA GLN A 472 35.54 114.85 -75.67
C GLN A 472 36.49 114.80 -74.48
N MET A 473 37.45 115.72 -74.33
CA MET A 473 38.38 115.72 -73.20
C MET A 473 37.69 115.92 -71.84
N GLU A 474 36.66 116.77 -71.75
CA GLU A 474 35.90 116.97 -70.51
C GLU A 474 34.90 115.82 -70.26
N ALA A 475 34.20 115.34 -71.29
CA ALA A 475 33.38 114.14 -71.22
C ALA A 475 34.22 112.89 -70.92
N GLU A 476 35.44 112.79 -71.44
CA GLU A 476 36.42 111.75 -71.17
C GLU A 476 36.93 111.84 -69.73
N GLN A 477 37.13 113.03 -69.17
CA GLN A 477 37.51 113.14 -67.77
C GLN A 477 36.35 112.67 -66.88
N LEU A 478 35.13 113.15 -67.11
CA LEU A 478 33.94 112.71 -66.38
C LEU A 478 33.64 111.22 -66.61
N GLN A 479 33.90 110.71 -67.82
CA GLN A 479 33.78 109.28 -68.16
C GLN A 479 34.87 108.47 -67.46
N LYS A 480 36.12 108.92 -67.38
CA LYS A 480 37.19 108.26 -66.61
C LYS A 480 36.88 108.26 -65.12
N GLU A 481 36.33 109.35 -64.58
CA GLU A 481 35.87 109.42 -63.19
C GLU A 481 34.67 108.48 -62.94
N LEU A 482 33.70 108.41 -63.86
CA LEU A 482 32.60 107.44 -63.83
C LEU A 482 33.07 105.98 -64.01
N GLU A 483 34.07 105.72 -64.85
CA GLU A 483 34.67 104.39 -65.05
C GLU A 483 35.44 103.94 -63.80
N ILE A 484 36.13 104.87 -63.11
CA ILE A 484 36.77 104.62 -61.82
C ILE A 484 35.72 104.33 -60.73
N LEU A 485 34.66 105.14 -60.63
CA LEU A 485 33.58 104.95 -59.65
C LEU A 485 32.78 103.66 -59.95
N ALA A 486 32.48 103.37 -61.21
CA ALA A 486 31.84 102.12 -61.63
C ALA A 486 32.75 100.91 -61.39
N GLY A 487 34.06 101.05 -61.59
CA GLY A 487 35.06 100.02 -61.27
C GLY A 487 35.12 99.74 -59.76
N GLN A 488 35.07 100.78 -58.92
CA GLN A 488 35.00 100.66 -57.46
C GLN A 488 33.67 100.02 -57.00
N LEU A 489 32.55 100.44 -57.57
CA LEU A 489 31.24 99.84 -57.28
C LEU A 489 31.20 98.36 -57.72
N GLN A 490 31.73 98.04 -58.90
CA GLN A 490 31.79 96.67 -59.41
C GLN A 490 32.75 95.80 -58.59
N ALA A 491 33.85 96.36 -58.07
CA ALA A 491 34.69 95.67 -57.09
C ALA A 491 33.91 95.38 -55.80
N GLN A 492 33.25 96.39 -55.21
CA GLN A 492 32.41 96.18 -54.02
C GLN A 492 31.27 95.18 -54.25
N VAL A 493 30.66 95.13 -55.43
CA VAL A 493 29.65 94.10 -55.76
C VAL A 493 30.28 92.72 -55.81
N LYS A 494 31.44 92.55 -56.46
CA LYS A 494 32.19 91.28 -56.49
C LYS A 494 32.65 90.84 -55.09
N ASP A 495 33.07 91.77 -54.24
CA ASP A 495 33.46 91.51 -52.85
C ASP A 495 32.24 91.07 -52.02
N ASN A 496 31.09 91.75 -52.17
CA ASN A 496 29.84 91.34 -51.52
C ASN A 496 29.29 90.01 -52.04
N GLU A 497 29.44 89.70 -53.34
CA GLU A 497 29.17 88.37 -53.88
C GLU A 497 30.08 87.30 -53.25
N GLY A 498 31.37 87.60 -53.10
CA GLY A 498 32.34 86.71 -52.44
C GLY A 498 31.98 86.45 -50.97
N LEU A 499 31.65 87.50 -50.22
CA LEU A 499 31.17 87.41 -48.84
C LEU A 499 29.84 86.65 -48.74
N SER A 500 28.92 86.84 -49.69
CA SER A 500 27.63 86.13 -49.72
C SER A 500 27.81 84.62 -49.97
N ARG A 501 28.72 84.23 -50.87
CA ARG A 501 29.09 82.83 -51.09
C ARG A 501 29.74 82.23 -49.84
N LEU A 502 30.66 82.95 -49.21
CA LEU A 502 31.32 82.52 -47.98
C LEU A 502 30.33 82.36 -46.80
N ASN A 503 29.30 83.22 -46.71
CA ASN A 503 28.21 83.04 -45.75
C ASN A 503 27.40 81.77 -46.05
N GLN A 504 27.02 81.53 -47.31
CA GLN A 504 26.29 80.31 -47.70
C GLN A 504 27.09 79.04 -47.42
N GLU A 505 28.40 79.05 -47.64
CA GLU A 505 29.31 77.95 -47.27
C GLU A 505 29.38 77.75 -45.74
N GLN A 506 29.33 78.83 -44.94
CA GLN A 506 29.27 78.74 -43.48
C GLN A 506 27.91 78.25 -42.97
N GLU A 507 26.80 78.72 -43.54
CA GLU A 507 25.43 78.28 -43.24
C GLU A 507 25.26 76.78 -43.55
N GLN A 508 25.72 76.32 -44.71
CA GLN A 508 25.72 74.89 -45.05
C GLN A 508 26.55 74.06 -44.06
N ARG A 509 27.73 74.55 -43.68
CA ARG A 509 28.61 73.88 -42.72
C ARG A 509 28.05 73.88 -41.29
N LEU A 510 27.30 74.91 -40.90
CA LEU A 510 26.55 74.93 -39.64
C LEU A 510 25.43 73.88 -39.66
N LEU A 511 24.62 73.83 -40.73
CA LEU A 511 23.58 72.82 -40.91
C LEU A 511 24.13 71.38 -40.95
N GLU A 512 25.34 71.17 -41.46
CA GLU A 512 26.05 69.87 -41.37
C GLU A 512 26.46 69.53 -39.93
N LEU A 513 26.94 70.52 -39.16
CA LEU A 513 27.31 70.34 -37.75
C LEU A 513 26.10 70.14 -36.85
N GLU A 514 24.98 70.82 -37.12
CA GLU A 514 23.70 70.66 -36.41
C GLU A 514 23.14 69.25 -36.62
N ARG A 515 23.01 68.79 -37.88
CA ARG A 515 22.61 67.40 -38.18
C ARG A 515 23.55 66.38 -37.54
N ALA A 516 24.87 66.62 -37.57
CA ALA A 516 25.83 65.75 -36.89
C ALA A 516 25.60 65.73 -35.37
N SER A 517 25.27 66.86 -34.74
CA SER A 517 24.93 66.93 -33.31
C SER A 517 23.65 66.15 -33.00
N GLU A 518 22.60 66.31 -33.80
CA GLU A 518 21.36 65.52 -33.68
C GLU A 518 21.62 64.01 -33.83
N CYS A 519 22.47 63.60 -34.78
CA CYS A 519 22.89 62.20 -34.91
C CYS A 519 23.62 61.68 -33.66
N TRP A 520 24.46 62.50 -33.02
CA TRP A 520 25.13 62.12 -31.77
C TRP A 520 24.19 62.07 -30.58
N GLU A 521 23.24 63.00 -30.47
CA GLU A 521 22.25 63.04 -29.39
C GLU A 521 21.30 61.83 -29.46
N ASN A 522 20.80 61.50 -30.67
CA ASN A 522 20.05 60.28 -30.92
C ASN A 522 20.84 59.01 -30.53
N GLN A 523 22.12 58.91 -30.90
CA GLN A 523 22.96 57.78 -30.46
C GLN A 523 23.18 57.73 -28.94
N VAL A 524 23.22 58.86 -28.25
CA VAL A 524 23.31 58.90 -26.78
C VAL A 524 22.00 58.41 -26.14
N GLU A 525 20.85 58.79 -26.70
CA GLU A 525 19.55 58.28 -26.28
C GLU A 525 19.39 56.77 -26.52
N GLU A 526 19.79 56.26 -27.70
CA GLU A 526 19.79 54.83 -28.01
C GLU A 526 20.67 54.06 -27.02
N ARG A 527 21.90 54.52 -26.78
CA ARG A 527 22.81 53.91 -25.79
C ARG A 527 22.22 53.96 -24.38
N LYS A 528 21.50 55.03 -24.01
CA LYS A 528 20.79 55.13 -22.72
C LYS A 528 19.66 54.11 -22.62
N LYS A 529 18.84 53.97 -23.67
CA LYS A 529 17.76 52.94 -23.76
C LYS A 529 18.35 51.52 -23.65
N ILE A 530 19.46 51.24 -24.34
CA ILE A 530 20.18 49.94 -24.25
C ILE A 530 20.73 49.70 -22.84
N LEU A 531 21.30 50.70 -22.18
CA LEU A 531 21.79 50.57 -20.80
C LEU A 531 20.64 50.33 -19.80
N GLU A 532 19.47 50.93 -20.03
CA GLU A 532 18.27 50.73 -19.22
C GLU A 532 17.69 49.33 -19.40
N THR A 533 17.58 48.81 -20.64
CA THR A 533 17.18 47.42 -20.88
C THR A 533 18.19 46.45 -20.28
N MET A 534 19.50 46.64 -20.49
CA MET A 534 20.53 45.79 -19.87
C MET A 534 20.50 45.83 -18.34
N GLN A 535 20.14 46.97 -17.73
CA GLN A 535 19.97 47.06 -16.27
C GLN A 535 18.73 46.29 -15.80
N ASN A 536 17.61 46.39 -16.52
CA ASN A 536 16.40 45.63 -16.24
C ASN A 536 16.65 44.12 -16.39
N ASP A 537 17.27 43.69 -17.49
CA ASP A 537 17.73 42.32 -17.73
C ASP A 537 18.62 41.82 -16.58
N ARG A 538 19.57 42.65 -16.12
CA ARG A 538 20.43 42.31 -14.98
C ARG A 538 19.62 42.07 -13.69
N THR A 539 18.52 42.79 -13.46
CA THR A 539 17.64 42.52 -12.31
C THR A 539 16.83 41.24 -12.48
N THR A 540 16.29 40.98 -13.68
CA THR A 540 15.55 39.76 -14.01
C THR A 540 16.43 38.53 -13.89
N ILE A 541 17.64 38.57 -14.47
CA ILE A 541 18.67 37.53 -14.35
C ILE A 541 19.10 37.36 -12.89
N SER A 542 19.30 38.45 -12.13
CA SER A 542 19.65 38.35 -10.70
C SER A 542 18.55 37.62 -9.90
N ARG A 543 17.27 37.95 -10.14
CA ARG A 543 16.12 37.28 -9.51
C ARG A 543 16.07 35.79 -9.90
N ALA A 544 16.20 35.46 -11.18
CA ALA A 544 16.23 34.08 -11.68
C ALA A 544 17.43 33.28 -11.12
N LEU A 545 18.61 33.90 -10.98
CA LEU A 545 19.79 33.29 -10.36
C LEU A 545 19.64 33.15 -8.84
N SER A 546 18.84 33.98 -8.18
CA SER A 546 18.52 33.80 -6.76
C SER A 546 17.57 32.62 -6.56
N GLN A 547 16.49 32.55 -7.34
CA GLN A 547 15.55 31.41 -7.34
C GLN A 547 16.25 30.09 -7.72
N ASN A 548 17.18 30.11 -8.67
CA ASN A 548 17.99 28.92 -9.01
C ASN A 548 18.96 28.49 -7.90
N ARG A 549 19.41 29.40 -7.02
CA ARG A 549 20.19 29.00 -5.83
C ARG A 549 19.29 28.35 -4.79
N GLU A 550 18.12 28.94 -4.54
CA GLU A 550 17.15 28.44 -3.56
C GLU A 550 16.59 27.07 -3.96
N LEU A 551 16.22 26.86 -5.23
CA LEU A 551 15.85 25.54 -5.75
C LEU A 551 16.98 24.51 -5.64
N LYS A 552 18.24 24.91 -5.87
CA LYS A 552 19.40 24.01 -5.68
C LYS A 552 19.66 23.68 -4.22
N GLN A 553 19.39 24.62 -3.31
CA GLN A 553 19.47 24.37 -1.88
C GLN A 553 18.35 23.44 -1.41
N GLN A 554 17.10 23.64 -1.83
CA GLN A 554 15.99 22.73 -1.57
C GLN A 554 16.25 21.31 -2.12
N LEU A 555 16.86 21.21 -3.31
CA LEU A 555 17.28 19.92 -3.87
C LEU A 555 18.36 19.23 -3.02
N ALA A 556 19.34 19.99 -2.51
CA ALA A 556 20.38 19.48 -1.63
C ALA A 556 19.82 19.05 -0.26
N GLU A 557 18.91 19.84 0.33
CA GLU A 557 18.21 19.52 1.57
C GLU A 557 17.35 18.25 1.43
N LEU A 558 16.70 18.07 0.27
CA LEU A 558 15.95 16.84 -0.06
C LEU A 558 16.87 15.63 -0.29
N GLN A 559 18.04 15.81 -0.90
CA GLN A 559 19.05 14.75 -1.04
C GLN A 559 19.62 14.34 0.32
N ASP A 560 19.98 15.30 1.18
CA ASP A 560 20.40 15.05 2.56
C ASP A 560 19.31 14.34 3.37
N GLY A 561 18.04 14.75 3.21
CA GLY A 561 16.89 14.08 3.81
C GLY A 561 16.74 12.64 3.33
N PHE A 562 16.90 12.38 2.03
CA PHE A 562 16.83 11.04 1.47
C PHE A 562 18.01 10.16 1.94
N VAL A 563 19.22 10.71 2.07
CA VAL A 563 20.37 10.00 2.63
C VAL A 563 20.18 9.67 4.10
N LYS A 564 19.65 10.60 4.91
CA LYS A 564 19.30 10.36 6.32
C LYS A 564 18.27 9.24 6.45
N LEU A 565 17.13 9.37 5.77
CA LEU A 565 16.07 8.35 5.75
C LEU A 565 16.57 6.99 5.22
N SER A 566 17.50 6.96 4.25
CA SER A 566 18.09 5.71 3.76
C SER A 566 19.04 5.07 4.77
N ASN A 567 19.77 5.86 5.56
CA ASN A 567 20.62 5.36 6.64
C ASN A 567 19.77 4.89 7.83
N GLU A 568 18.77 5.66 8.23
CA GLU A 568 17.82 5.31 9.29
C GLU A 568 17.06 4.01 8.97
N ASN A 569 16.58 3.85 7.72
CA ASN A 569 15.99 2.58 7.27
C ASN A 569 17.00 1.42 7.29
N MET A 570 18.28 1.65 6.97
CA MET A 570 19.33 0.62 7.06
C MET A 570 19.60 0.21 8.51
N GLU A 571 19.68 1.19 9.43
CA GLU A 571 19.89 0.95 10.86
C GLU A 571 18.70 0.23 11.50
N VAL A 572 17.47 0.67 11.22
CA VAL A 572 16.24 -0.01 11.67
C VAL A 572 16.12 -1.42 11.09
N THR A 573 16.47 -1.62 9.81
CA THR A 573 16.47 -2.96 9.19
C THR A 573 17.54 -3.86 9.83
N SER A 574 18.73 -3.34 10.11
CA SER A 574 19.79 -4.08 10.81
C SER A 574 19.40 -4.44 12.24
N ALA A 575 18.78 -3.51 12.98
CA ALA A 575 18.28 -3.73 14.32
C ALA A 575 17.18 -4.81 14.35
N LEU A 576 16.22 -4.74 13.41
CA LEU A 576 15.18 -5.74 13.23
C LEU A 576 15.76 -7.13 12.92
N GLN A 577 16.81 -7.22 12.10
CA GLN A 577 17.49 -8.49 11.82
C GLN A 577 18.21 -9.05 13.07
N THR A 578 18.84 -8.19 13.89
CA THR A 578 19.45 -8.65 15.16
C THR A 578 18.39 -9.09 16.18
N GLU A 579 17.26 -8.39 16.30
CA GLU A 579 16.16 -8.79 17.17
C GLU A 579 15.48 -10.08 16.70
N GLN A 580 15.33 -10.28 15.39
CA GLN A 580 14.87 -11.57 14.84
C GLN A 580 15.85 -12.71 15.14
N HIS A 581 17.16 -12.47 15.11
CA HIS A 581 18.15 -13.46 15.53
C HIS A 581 18.05 -13.77 17.04
N VAL A 582 17.92 -12.75 17.89
CA VAL A 582 17.75 -12.92 19.35
C VAL A 582 16.46 -13.70 19.65
N LYS A 583 15.34 -13.34 19.01
CA LYS A 583 14.06 -14.07 19.11
C LYS A 583 14.20 -15.55 18.74
N ASN A 584 14.89 -15.86 17.64
CA ASN A 584 15.13 -17.24 17.21
C ASN A 584 16.00 -18.01 18.21
N GLU A 585 16.98 -17.37 18.84
CA GLU A 585 17.84 -17.98 19.86
C GLU A 585 17.09 -18.21 21.19
N LEU A 586 16.23 -17.27 21.59
CA LEU A 586 15.32 -17.42 22.73
C LEU A 586 14.31 -18.56 22.49
N ALA A 587 13.79 -18.69 21.27
CA ALA A 587 12.88 -19.78 20.91
C ALA A 587 13.55 -21.17 21.02
N LYS A 588 14.82 -21.31 20.60
CA LYS A 588 15.59 -22.54 20.83
C LYS A 588 15.75 -22.85 22.32
N ARG A 589 16.14 -21.85 23.12
CA ARG A 589 16.34 -22.01 24.58
C ARG A 589 15.04 -22.39 25.30
N LEU A 590 13.90 -21.85 24.88
CA LEU A 590 12.59 -22.27 25.38
C LEU A 590 12.29 -23.72 25.02
N GLY A 591 12.60 -24.15 23.79
CA GLY A 591 12.51 -25.55 23.37
C GLY A 591 13.38 -26.48 24.22
N GLU A 592 14.67 -26.15 24.40
CA GLU A 592 15.58 -26.91 25.26
C GLU A 592 15.12 -26.99 26.73
N LEU A 593 14.52 -25.92 27.27
CA LEU A 593 13.97 -25.92 28.63
C LEU A 593 12.69 -26.75 28.73
N GLN A 594 11.86 -26.73 27.68
CA GLN A 594 10.64 -27.53 27.60
C GLN A 594 10.94 -29.03 27.45
N GLU A 595 11.99 -29.39 26.71
CA GLU A 595 12.53 -30.75 26.60
C GLU A 595 13.04 -31.26 27.95
N LYS A 596 13.93 -30.51 28.62
CA LYS A 596 14.44 -30.83 29.97
C LYS A 596 13.34 -30.92 31.03
N LEU A 597 12.28 -30.12 30.90
CA LEU A 597 11.09 -30.19 31.77
C LEU A 597 10.24 -31.44 31.48
N GLY A 598 10.28 -31.97 30.26
CA GLY A 598 9.76 -33.30 29.91
C GLY A 598 10.59 -34.42 30.55
N GLU A 599 11.91 -34.42 30.35
CA GLU A 599 12.84 -35.40 30.94
C GLU A 599 12.69 -35.48 32.47
N LEU A 600 12.57 -34.33 33.14
CA LEU A 600 12.36 -34.25 34.59
C LEU A 600 10.99 -34.78 35.02
N LYS A 601 9.93 -34.59 34.24
CA LYS A 601 8.60 -35.16 34.52
C LYS A 601 8.62 -36.68 34.40
N GLU A 602 9.16 -37.22 33.32
CA GLU A 602 9.31 -38.68 33.12
C GLU A 602 10.15 -39.28 34.26
N THR A 603 11.23 -38.62 34.66
CA THR A 603 12.05 -39.02 35.81
C THR A 603 11.25 -39.02 37.13
N ILE A 604 10.39 -38.03 37.36
CA ILE A 604 9.52 -37.94 38.55
C ILE A 604 8.43 -39.02 38.52
N GLU A 605 7.81 -39.30 37.37
CA GLU A 605 6.79 -40.34 37.22
C GLU A 605 7.38 -41.73 37.46
N LEU A 606 8.57 -42.02 36.91
CA LEU A 606 9.33 -43.24 37.21
C LEU A 606 9.66 -43.36 38.70
N LYS A 607 10.04 -42.27 39.37
CA LYS A 607 10.29 -42.27 40.82
C LYS A 607 9.02 -42.39 41.67
N SER A 608 7.86 -41.93 41.20
CA SER A 608 6.57 -42.23 41.83
C SER A 608 6.26 -43.73 41.76
N GLN A 609 6.40 -44.33 40.58
CA GLN A 609 6.19 -45.77 40.38
C GLN A 609 7.13 -46.64 41.23
N GLU A 610 8.41 -46.26 41.34
CA GLU A 610 9.35 -46.89 42.28
C GLU A 610 8.86 -46.77 43.73
N ALA A 611 8.48 -45.56 44.19
CA ALA A 611 8.01 -45.32 45.54
C ALA A 611 6.71 -46.07 45.87
N GLU A 612 5.78 -46.14 44.93
CA GLU A 612 4.53 -46.90 45.02
C GLU A 612 4.82 -48.40 45.15
N SER A 613 5.78 -48.95 44.39
CA SER A 613 6.18 -50.36 44.49
C SER A 613 6.82 -50.69 45.84
N LEU A 614 7.66 -49.80 46.37
CA LEU A 614 8.26 -49.92 47.71
C LEU A 614 7.22 -49.79 48.83
N GLN A 615 6.21 -48.93 48.65
CA GLN A 615 5.08 -48.84 49.56
C GLN A 615 4.24 -50.14 49.56
N GLN A 616 3.93 -50.69 48.39
CA GLN A 616 3.22 -51.97 48.31
C GLN A 616 4.01 -53.10 49.01
N GLN A 617 5.33 -53.15 48.85
CA GLN A 617 6.19 -54.11 49.54
C GLN A 617 6.20 -53.89 51.07
N ARG A 618 6.27 -52.63 51.54
CA ARG A 618 6.13 -52.28 52.97
C ARG A 618 4.80 -52.80 53.53
N ASP A 619 3.70 -52.55 52.83
CA ASP A 619 2.36 -52.87 53.31
C ASP A 619 2.09 -54.39 53.33
N GLN A 620 2.73 -55.16 52.43
CA GLN A 620 2.80 -56.62 52.52
C GLN A 620 3.53 -57.09 53.79
N TYR A 621 4.71 -56.53 54.12
CA TYR A 621 5.40 -56.87 55.36
C TYR A 621 4.61 -56.50 56.62
N VAL A 622 3.91 -55.36 56.62
CA VAL A 622 3.00 -54.97 57.72
C VAL A 622 1.86 -55.98 57.87
N SER A 623 1.25 -56.44 56.77
CA SER A 623 0.22 -57.49 56.81
C SER A 623 0.75 -58.80 57.40
N HIS A 624 1.97 -59.23 57.03
CA HIS A 624 2.58 -60.45 57.60
C HIS A 624 2.90 -60.30 59.09
N LEU A 625 3.36 -59.13 59.53
CA LEU A 625 3.58 -58.85 60.95
C LEU A 625 2.28 -58.83 61.74
N GLN A 626 1.19 -58.26 61.18
CA GLN A 626 -0.14 -58.30 61.80
C GLN A 626 -0.68 -59.72 61.94
N GLN A 627 -0.53 -60.56 60.91
CA GLN A 627 -0.88 -62.00 60.97
C GLN A 627 -0.11 -62.72 62.08
N TYR A 628 1.18 -62.46 62.22
CA TYR A 628 2.03 -63.06 63.25
C TYR A 628 1.67 -62.60 64.67
N VAL A 629 1.35 -61.31 64.86
CA VAL A 629 0.85 -60.76 66.14
C VAL A 629 -0.51 -61.36 66.51
N ALA A 630 -1.43 -61.50 65.55
CA ALA A 630 -2.73 -62.12 65.79
C ALA A 630 -2.60 -63.60 66.21
N ALA A 631 -1.71 -64.36 65.57
CA ALA A 631 -1.42 -65.75 65.97
C ALA A 631 -0.84 -65.81 67.41
N TYR A 632 0.08 -64.92 67.77
CA TYR A 632 0.57 -64.84 69.16
C TYR A 632 -0.53 -64.48 70.17
N GLN A 633 -1.44 -63.56 69.84
CA GLN A 633 -2.57 -63.21 70.70
C GLN A 633 -3.52 -64.38 70.90
N GLN A 634 -3.79 -65.17 69.85
CA GLN A 634 -4.56 -66.42 69.97
C GLN A 634 -3.89 -67.44 70.88
N HIS A 635 -2.56 -67.62 70.77
CA HIS A 635 -1.81 -68.48 71.69
C HIS A 635 -1.89 -67.99 73.15
N VAL A 636 -1.75 -66.68 73.41
CA VAL A 636 -1.89 -66.11 74.77
C VAL A 636 -3.28 -66.34 75.33
N ALA A 637 -4.34 -66.14 74.53
CA ALA A 637 -5.72 -66.41 74.95
C ALA A 637 -5.94 -67.91 75.27
N ALA A 638 -5.38 -68.82 74.46
CA ALA A 638 -5.44 -70.26 74.74
C ALA A 638 -4.69 -70.66 76.02
N TYR A 639 -3.53 -70.05 76.31
CA TYR A 639 -2.83 -70.25 77.58
C TYR A 639 -3.60 -69.70 78.78
N GLN A 640 -4.34 -68.60 78.63
CA GLN A 640 -5.21 -68.06 79.68
C GLN A 640 -6.40 -68.99 79.96
N GLN A 641 -7.05 -69.54 78.92
CA GLN A 641 -8.12 -70.53 79.10
C GLN A 641 -7.61 -71.80 79.81
N LEU A 642 -6.46 -72.33 79.40
CA LEU A 642 -5.83 -73.48 80.05
C LEU A 642 -5.47 -73.21 81.53
N ALA A 643 -5.14 -71.96 81.87
CA ALA A 643 -4.91 -71.55 83.26
C ALA A 643 -6.22 -71.51 84.07
N SER A 644 -7.31 -70.97 83.52
CA SER A 644 -8.62 -70.97 84.19
C SER A 644 -9.21 -72.39 84.34
N ASP A 645 -9.02 -73.27 83.36
CA ASP A 645 -9.42 -74.68 83.45
C ASP A 645 -8.64 -75.41 84.55
N LYS A 646 -7.34 -75.13 84.66
CA LYS A 646 -6.50 -75.65 85.74
C LYS A 646 -6.94 -75.14 87.12
N GLU A 647 -7.30 -73.86 87.24
CA GLU A 647 -7.87 -73.32 88.47
C GLU A 647 -9.23 -73.95 88.80
N LEU A 648 -10.10 -74.13 87.81
CA LEU A 648 -11.41 -74.79 87.98
C LEU A 648 -11.21 -76.23 88.51
N LEU A 649 -10.29 -76.98 87.89
CA LEU A 649 -9.94 -78.33 88.32
C LEU A 649 -9.35 -78.35 89.73
N GLN A 650 -8.48 -77.40 90.09
CA GLN A 650 -7.96 -77.26 91.46
C GLN A 650 -9.07 -76.96 92.48
N ARG A 651 -10.05 -76.11 92.14
CA ARG A 651 -11.22 -75.84 92.98
C ARG A 651 -12.11 -77.08 93.10
N GLN A 652 -12.30 -77.84 92.02
CA GLN A 652 -13.07 -79.09 92.03
C GLN A 652 -12.40 -80.17 92.91
N VAL A 653 -11.08 -80.32 92.81
CA VAL A 653 -10.29 -81.20 93.69
C VAL A 653 -10.41 -80.76 95.14
N LEU A 654 -10.28 -79.46 95.45
CA LEU A 654 -10.45 -78.94 96.81
C LEU A 654 -11.86 -79.24 97.38
N VAL A 655 -12.91 -79.08 96.57
CA VAL A 655 -14.29 -79.43 96.97
C VAL A 655 -14.44 -80.93 97.18
N GLN A 656 -13.80 -81.78 96.36
CA GLN A 656 -13.77 -83.23 96.59
C GLN A 656 -13.03 -83.59 97.88
N THR A 657 -11.90 -82.97 98.19
CA THR A 657 -11.20 -83.15 99.48
C THR A 657 -12.11 -82.76 100.64
N GLN A 658 -12.75 -81.57 100.60
CA GLN A 658 -13.70 -81.13 101.62
C GLN A 658 -14.98 -81.98 101.72
N LEU A 659 -15.26 -82.84 100.74
CA LEU A 659 -16.38 -83.78 100.76
C LEU A 659 -15.91 -85.14 101.31
N MET A 660 -14.70 -85.59 100.97
CA MET A 660 -14.03 -86.72 101.62
C MET A 660 -13.81 -86.47 103.12
N ASP A 661 -13.35 -85.28 103.51
CA ASP A 661 -13.16 -84.90 104.91
C ASP A 661 -14.51 -84.92 105.67
N ARG A 662 -15.61 -84.51 105.01
CA ARG A 662 -16.96 -84.61 105.59
C ARG A 662 -17.42 -86.06 105.72
N LEU A 663 -17.29 -86.88 104.68
CA LEU A 663 -17.62 -88.30 104.73
C LEU A 663 -16.81 -89.06 105.81
N GLN A 664 -15.55 -88.66 106.07
CA GLN A 664 -14.76 -89.21 107.18
C GLN A 664 -15.28 -88.77 108.55
N ASN A 665 -15.72 -87.52 108.70
CA ASN A 665 -16.35 -87.06 109.94
C ASN A 665 -17.74 -87.70 110.15
N GLU A 666 -18.53 -87.85 109.08
CA GLU A 666 -19.83 -88.53 109.08
C GLU A 666 -19.68 -90.03 109.41
N ASP A 667 -18.67 -90.73 108.87
CA ASP A 667 -18.32 -92.11 109.24
C ASP A 667 -17.88 -92.22 110.73
N ILE A 668 -17.20 -91.22 111.27
CA ILE A 668 -16.89 -91.13 112.71
C ILE A 668 -18.18 -90.91 113.53
N GLU A 669 -19.08 -90.02 113.12
CA GLU A 669 -20.37 -89.78 113.80
C GLU A 669 -21.28 -91.01 113.74
N VAL A 670 -21.35 -91.71 112.60
CA VAL A 670 -22.10 -92.97 112.43
C VAL A 670 -21.54 -94.07 113.32
N LYS A 671 -20.21 -94.17 113.48
CA LYS A 671 -19.60 -95.12 114.44
C LYS A 671 -19.99 -94.81 115.88
N VAL A 672 -19.94 -93.56 116.31
CA VAL A 672 -20.39 -93.13 117.64
C VAL A 672 -21.90 -93.37 117.83
N ALA A 673 -22.71 -93.13 116.81
CA ALA A 673 -24.14 -93.39 116.83
C ALA A 673 -24.46 -94.90 116.93
N ALA A 674 -23.71 -95.76 116.23
CA ALA A 674 -23.86 -97.21 116.29
C ALA A 674 -23.44 -97.79 117.65
N GLU A 675 -22.40 -97.24 118.30
CA GLU A 675 -22.05 -97.58 119.68
C GLU A 675 -23.16 -97.20 120.67
N LYS A 676 -23.78 -96.02 120.50
CA LYS A 676 -24.92 -95.60 121.32
C LYS A 676 -26.18 -96.45 121.08
N ALA A 677 -26.49 -96.78 119.82
CA ALA A 677 -27.63 -97.62 119.47
C ALA A 677 -27.52 -99.05 120.06
N ARG A 678 -26.30 -99.58 120.23
CA ARG A 678 -26.08 -100.85 120.94
C ARG A 678 -26.50 -100.78 122.42
N GLN A 679 -26.21 -99.69 123.12
CA GLN A 679 -26.62 -99.50 124.52
C GLN A 679 -28.15 -99.42 124.65
N GLU A 680 -28.81 -98.72 123.73
CA GLU A 680 -30.28 -98.62 123.69
C GLU A 680 -30.97 -99.96 123.31
N LEU A 681 -30.27 -100.85 122.60
CA LEU A 681 -30.75 -102.21 122.30
C LEU A 681 -30.73 -103.12 123.55
N GLU A 682 -29.67 -103.06 124.37
CA GLU A 682 -29.62 -103.81 125.64
C GLU A 682 -30.74 -103.38 126.59
N GLU A 683 -31.03 -102.08 126.68
CA GLU A 683 -32.14 -101.53 127.47
C GLU A 683 -33.55 -101.93 126.99
N THR A 684 -33.70 -102.25 125.70
CA THR A 684 -35.01 -102.58 125.12
C THR A 684 -35.30 -104.09 125.11
N GLN A 685 -34.28 -104.95 124.99
CA GLN A 685 -34.45 -106.40 125.15
C GLN A 685 -35.03 -106.75 126.54
N GLY A 686 -34.51 -106.14 127.61
CA GLY A 686 -35.04 -106.34 128.97
C GLY A 686 -36.49 -105.87 129.20
N ARG A 687 -37.10 -105.14 128.26
CA ARG A 687 -38.51 -104.72 128.31
C ARG A 687 -39.43 -105.68 127.54
N LEU A 688 -38.90 -106.40 126.54
CA LEU A 688 -39.67 -107.36 125.73
C LEU A 688 -40.02 -108.63 126.54
N GLU A 689 -39.11 -109.09 127.39
CA GLU A 689 -39.32 -110.25 128.27
C GLU A 689 -40.44 -110.07 129.31
N ALA A 690 -40.79 -108.82 129.64
CA ALA A 690 -41.93 -108.50 130.51
C ALA A 690 -43.27 -108.61 129.76
N ALA A 691 -43.29 -108.34 128.46
CA ALA A 691 -44.51 -108.32 127.64
C ALA A 691 -45.00 -109.73 127.25
N THR A 692 -44.08 -110.68 127.05
CA THR A 692 -44.42 -112.06 126.68
C THR A 692 -45.15 -112.82 127.79
N GLN A 693 -44.91 -112.48 129.07
CA GLN A 693 -45.58 -113.11 130.21
C GLN A 693 -47.06 -112.72 130.32
N GLN A 694 -47.45 -111.50 129.94
CA GLN A 694 -48.85 -111.07 130.00
C GLN A 694 -49.73 -111.65 128.87
N ASN A 695 -49.12 -112.09 127.76
CA ASN A 695 -49.86 -112.54 126.57
C ASN A 695 -50.46 -113.96 126.69
N GLN A 696 -50.18 -114.71 127.76
CA GLN A 696 -50.64 -116.10 127.91
C GLN A 696 -52.05 -116.26 128.51
N GLN A 697 -52.68 -115.19 129.02
CA GLN A 697 -53.83 -115.31 129.93
C GLN A 697 -55.17 -114.73 129.46
N LEU A 698 -55.27 -114.13 128.26
CA LEU A 698 -56.52 -113.51 127.74
C LEU A 698 -57.00 -114.07 126.38
N GLN A 699 -56.90 -115.39 126.25
CA GLN A 699 -58.01 -116.27 125.83
C GLN A 699 -58.98 -115.79 124.72
N ALA A 700 -58.66 -116.16 123.48
CA ALA A 700 -59.59 -116.85 122.55
C ALA A 700 -61.04 -116.31 122.39
N GLN A 701 -61.21 -115.03 122.07
CA GLN A 701 -62.38 -114.55 121.30
C GLN A 701 -61.91 -113.65 120.15
N LEU A 702 -62.49 -113.84 118.95
CA LEU A 702 -61.97 -113.32 117.68
C LEU A 702 -62.41 -111.87 117.37
N SER A 703 -61.50 -111.07 116.78
CA SER A 703 -61.89 -110.01 115.84
C SER A 703 -60.77 -109.59 114.88
N LEU A 704 -61.15 -109.36 113.61
CA LEU A 704 -60.49 -108.60 112.53
C LEU A 704 -59.07 -108.98 112.01
N MET A 705 -59.09 -109.50 110.77
CA MET A 705 -58.14 -109.35 109.65
C MET A 705 -56.62 -109.26 109.92
N ALA A 706 -55.92 -110.35 109.63
CA ALA A 706 -54.57 -110.34 109.07
C ALA A 706 -54.31 -111.61 108.23
N MET A 707 -53.52 -111.48 107.15
CA MET A 707 -52.76 -112.59 106.55
C MET A 707 -51.50 -112.02 105.87
N PRO A 708 -50.34 -112.03 106.57
CA PRO A 708 -49.02 -111.79 105.99
C PRO A 708 -48.26 -113.10 105.74
N GLY A 709 -47.12 -112.99 105.07
CA GLY A 709 -45.94 -113.87 105.12
C GLY A 709 -44.75 -113.02 104.64
N GLU A 710 -43.60 -112.91 105.31
CA GLU A 710 -42.71 -113.90 105.95
C GLU A 710 -41.87 -114.73 104.94
N GLY A 711 -40.56 -114.80 105.19
CA GLY A 711 -39.51 -115.22 104.23
C GLY A 711 -38.74 -113.99 103.69
N ASP A 712 -37.69 -113.43 104.29
CA ASP A 712 -36.53 -113.97 105.07
C ASP A 712 -35.33 -114.40 104.20
N GLY A 713 -34.09 -114.10 104.66
CA GLY A 713 -32.82 -114.14 103.90
C GLY A 713 -32.53 -112.83 103.13
N LEU A 714 -31.64 -111.91 103.54
CA LEU A 714 -30.21 -111.99 103.90
C LEU A 714 -29.31 -112.41 102.71
N ASP A 715 -28.21 -111.71 102.36
CA ASP A 715 -27.65 -110.45 102.87
C ASP A 715 -26.62 -109.84 101.87
N GLU A 716 -26.10 -108.63 102.18
CA GLU A 716 -25.06 -107.86 101.45
C GLU A 716 -25.47 -107.28 100.06
N GLU A 717 -25.00 -106.11 99.60
CA GLU A 717 -24.01 -105.17 100.15
C GLU A 717 -24.49 -103.70 99.95
N LYS A 718 -23.74 -102.71 100.48
CA LYS A 718 -24.18 -101.32 100.75
C LYS A 718 -24.19 -100.37 99.53
N ASP A 719 -25.06 -99.35 99.56
CA ASP A 719 -24.64 -97.97 99.90
C ASP A 719 -25.83 -96.98 99.97
N GLU A 720 -25.63 -95.87 100.70
CA GLU A 720 -26.70 -94.93 101.11
C GLU A 720 -26.91 -93.72 100.17
N ALA A 721 -27.94 -92.91 100.45
CA ALA A 721 -28.51 -91.94 99.54
C ALA A 721 -27.69 -90.66 99.31
N ALA A 722 -27.49 -90.32 98.02
CA ALA A 722 -27.39 -88.93 97.57
C ALA A 722 -28.02 -88.76 96.17
N ALA A 723 -28.60 -87.57 95.91
CA ALA A 723 -29.46 -87.33 94.76
C ALA A 723 -28.76 -87.44 93.38
N ARG A 724 -29.27 -88.32 92.51
CA ARG A 724 -28.97 -88.27 91.06
C ARG A 724 -29.82 -87.17 90.39
N PRO A 725 -29.26 -86.51 89.37
CA PRO A 725 -29.97 -86.53 88.09
C PRO A 725 -29.09 -86.91 86.89
N LYS A 726 -29.62 -87.87 86.11
CA LYS A 726 -29.56 -87.99 84.63
C LYS A 726 -28.20 -87.83 83.91
N LEU A 727 -27.67 -88.97 83.47
CA LEU A 727 -26.92 -89.09 82.20
C LEU A 727 -27.88 -89.40 81.03
N SER A 728 -27.34 -89.32 79.81
CA SER A 728 -27.94 -89.65 78.49
C SER A 728 -28.93 -88.63 77.89
N MET A 729 -28.88 -88.55 76.56
CA MET A 729 -29.47 -87.52 75.69
C MET A 729 -30.97 -87.74 75.44
N PRO A 730 -31.75 -86.67 75.26
CA PRO A 730 -32.96 -86.67 74.44
C PRO A 730 -32.70 -86.08 73.06
N GLU A 731 -33.18 -86.76 72.03
CA GLU A 731 -33.66 -86.10 70.81
C GLU A 731 -34.95 -85.31 71.14
N GLY A 732 -35.38 -84.44 70.23
CA GLY A 732 -36.69 -83.80 70.29
C GLY A 732 -36.66 -82.31 70.60
N LEU A 733 -36.85 -81.51 69.54
CA LEU A 733 -37.63 -80.29 69.68
C LEU A 733 -39.05 -80.71 70.06
N ASP A 734 -39.63 -80.15 71.13
CA ASP A 734 -41.05 -79.74 71.18
C ASP A 734 -41.43 -79.10 72.53
N SER A 735 -41.00 -77.86 72.72
CA SER A 735 -41.88 -76.88 73.36
C SER A 735 -41.73 -75.51 72.68
N ARG A 736 -42.86 -75.00 72.18
CA ARG A 736 -42.93 -73.71 71.46
C ARG A 736 -42.49 -72.54 72.34
N GLU A 737 -42.62 -72.68 73.66
CA GLU A 737 -42.39 -71.63 74.64
C GLU A 737 -40.92 -71.52 75.07
N ALA A 738 -40.16 -72.62 75.14
CA ALA A 738 -38.72 -72.55 75.46
C ALA A 738 -37.91 -71.87 74.35
N MET A 739 -38.23 -72.19 73.09
CA MET A 739 -37.60 -71.54 71.93
C MET A 739 -37.97 -70.05 71.84
N VAL A 740 -39.24 -69.70 72.11
CA VAL A 740 -39.69 -68.30 72.18
C VAL A 740 -39.07 -67.57 73.37
N ALA A 741 -38.90 -68.19 74.55
CA ALA A 741 -38.23 -67.58 75.69
C ALA A 741 -36.75 -67.27 75.40
N PHE A 742 -36.02 -68.19 74.76
CA PHE A 742 -34.64 -67.97 74.35
C PHE A 742 -34.53 -66.86 73.28
N PHE A 743 -35.35 -66.91 72.22
CA PHE A 743 -35.34 -65.85 71.21
C PHE A 743 -35.81 -64.50 71.73
N ASN A 744 -36.80 -64.44 72.65
CA ASN A 744 -37.21 -63.18 73.28
C ASN A 744 -36.12 -62.63 74.21
N SER A 745 -35.37 -63.48 74.91
CA SER A 745 -34.21 -63.05 75.70
C SER A 745 -33.07 -62.53 74.81
N ALA A 746 -32.81 -63.19 73.69
CA ALA A 746 -31.80 -62.77 72.73
C ALA A 746 -32.22 -61.48 71.98
N LEU A 747 -33.51 -61.34 71.65
CA LEU A 747 -34.08 -60.10 71.11
C LEU A 747 -34.02 -58.97 72.13
N ALA A 748 -34.39 -59.19 73.40
CA ALA A 748 -34.29 -58.17 74.44
C ALA A 748 -32.83 -57.68 74.59
N GLY A 749 -31.85 -58.58 74.63
CA GLY A 749 -30.43 -58.20 74.67
C GLY A 749 -29.94 -57.48 73.40
N ALA A 750 -30.43 -57.89 72.23
CA ALA A 750 -30.10 -57.24 70.96
C ALA A 750 -30.78 -55.86 70.80
N GLU A 751 -32.01 -55.70 71.29
CA GLU A 751 -32.73 -54.44 71.34
C GLU A 751 -32.17 -53.50 72.40
N GLU A 752 -31.68 -54.02 73.53
CA GLU A 752 -30.99 -53.25 74.57
C GLU A 752 -29.63 -52.74 74.08
N GLU A 753 -28.82 -53.58 73.40
CA GLU A 753 -27.60 -53.10 72.72
C GLU A 753 -27.92 -52.17 71.54
N GLN A 754 -28.97 -52.43 70.76
CA GLN A 754 -29.38 -51.49 69.71
C GLN A 754 -29.88 -50.16 70.29
N ALA A 755 -30.52 -50.17 71.46
CA ALA A 755 -30.91 -48.96 72.20
C ALA A 755 -29.68 -48.26 72.80
N ARG A 756 -28.69 -49.00 73.30
CA ARG A 756 -27.41 -48.47 73.80
C ARG A 756 -26.61 -47.81 72.68
N LEU A 757 -26.48 -48.46 71.53
CA LEU A 757 -25.83 -47.92 70.33
C LEU A 757 -26.62 -46.77 69.71
N ARG A 758 -27.96 -46.81 69.69
CA ARG A 758 -28.80 -45.64 69.31
C ARG A 758 -28.67 -44.50 70.32
N GLY A 759 -28.44 -44.80 71.59
CA GLY A 759 -28.17 -43.84 72.67
C GLY A 759 -26.80 -43.16 72.49
N GLN A 760 -25.75 -43.95 72.26
CA GLN A 760 -24.41 -43.47 71.91
C GLN A 760 -24.41 -42.67 70.60
N LEU A 761 -25.12 -43.13 69.56
CA LEU A 761 -25.27 -42.39 68.30
C LEU A 761 -26.10 -41.11 68.46
N LYS A 762 -27.08 -41.07 69.38
CA LYS A 762 -27.79 -39.83 69.75
C LYS A 762 -26.87 -38.89 70.53
N GLN A 763 -26.04 -39.38 71.46
CA GLN A 763 -25.05 -38.58 72.17
C GLN A 763 -23.97 -38.05 71.22
N GLN A 764 -23.48 -38.87 70.29
CA GLN A 764 -22.52 -38.48 69.25
C GLN A 764 -23.14 -37.47 68.28
N LYS A 765 -24.40 -37.65 67.85
CA LYS A 765 -25.11 -36.62 67.05
C LYS A 765 -25.35 -35.33 67.83
N LEU A 766 -25.65 -35.39 69.13
CA LEU A 766 -25.71 -34.20 70.00
C LEU A 766 -24.34 -33.53 70.15
N HIS A 767 -23.26 -34.31 70.21
CA HIS A 767 -21.89 -33.80 70.25
C HIS A 767 -21.50 -33.14 68.92
N CYS A 768 -21.84 -33.75 67.79
CA CYS A 768 -21.64 -33.18 66.46
C CYS A 768 -22.56 -31.97 66.20
N GLN A 769 -23.78 -31.92 66.74
CA GLN A 769 -24.63 -30.73 66.66
C GLN A 769 -24.10 -29.59 67.53
N ARG A 770 -23.62 -29.87 68.75
CA ARG A 770 -22.94 -28.87 69.60
C ARG A 770 -21.67 -28.33 68.94
N LEU A 771 -20.91 -29.17 68.25
CA LEU A 771 -19.76 -28.75 67.44
C LEU A 771 -20.17 -27.97 66.18
N ALA A 772 -21.24 -28.38 65.47
CA ALA A 772 -21.72 -27.66 64.29
C ALA A 772 -22.23 -26.24 64.63
N HIS A 773 -22.87 -26.08 65.79
CA HIS A 773 -23.29 -24.77 66.32
C HIS A 773 -22.10 -23.87 66.75
N LEU A 774 -20.86 -24.39 66.78
CA LEU A 774 -19.63 -23.63 67.05
C LEU A 774 -18.83 -23.28 65.79
N VAL A 775 -19.25 -23.72 64.59
CA VAL A 775 -18.45 -23.67 63.35
C VAL A 775 -19.14 -22.86 62.22
N ALA A 776 -20.28 -22.21 62.51
CA ALA A 776 -20.92 -21.27 61.58
C ALA A 776 -20.52 -19.82 61.91
N PRO A 777 -19.76 -19.11 61.04
CA PRO A 777 -19.38 -17.71 61.29
C PRO A 777 -20.51 -16.74 60.93
N GLY A 778 -20.87 -15.84 61.86
CA GLY A 778 -21.96 -14.88 61.65
C GLY A 778 -22.00 -13.74 62.68
N GLN A 779 -21.22 -12.69 62.42
CA GLN A 779 -21.35 -11.29 62.87
C GLN A 779 -21.59 -10.94 64.37
N GLU A 780 -20.64 -10.13 64.86
CA GLU A 780 -20.86 -8.86 65.60
C GLU A 780 -21.01 -8.78 67.15
N GLN A 781 -20.35 -7.71 67.64
CA GLN A 781 -20.51 -6.91 68.86
C GLN A 781 -20.05 -7.38 70.27
N GLU A 782 -19.03 -6.63 70.73
CA GLU A 782 -18.93 -5.93 72.03
C GLU A 782 -18.57 -6.66 73.35
N ALA A 783 -17.33 -6.40 73.78
CA ALA A 783 -16.90 -5.88 75.09
C ALA A 783 -17.42 -6.52 76.41
N GLY A 784 -16.49 -7.02 77.24
CA GLY A 784 -16.82 -7.49 78.59
C GLY A 784 -15.65 -7.94 79.49
N ASP A 785 -14.83 -6.98 79.94
CA ASP A 785 -14.01 -6.97 81.17
C ASP A 785 -13.37 -8.26 81.80
N LYS A 786 -12.03 -8.21 81.86
CA LYS A 786 -11.13 -8.52 83.01
C LYS A 786 -10.88 -9.97 83.52
N ALA A 787 -9.58 -10.23 83.69
CA ALA A 787 -8.88 -11.34 84.37
C ALA A 787 -9.04 -11.27 85.93
N PRO A 788 -8.43 -12.17 86.78
CA PRO A 788 -7.36 -13.16 86.52
C PRO A 788 -7.54 -14.58 87.13
N GLY A 789 -6.63 -15.52 86.80
CA GLY A 789 -6.76 -16.92 87.26
C GLY A 789 -5.54 -17.88 87.17
N SER A 790 -4.31 -17.38 87.11
CA SER A 790 -3.03 -18.11 87.36
C SER A 790 -2.93 -19.64 87.13
N GLY A 791 -2.47 -20.04 85.95
CA GLY A 791 -1.43 -21.07 85.79
C GLY A 791 -1.86 -22.52 85.55
N GLY A 792 -1.34 -23.11 84.46
CA GLY A 792 -1.36 -24.57 84.24
C GLY A 792 -2.04 -25.06 82.96
N ASP A 793 -2.53 -24.18 82.09
CA ASP A 793 -3.22 -24.58 80.86
C ASP A 793 -2.24 -24.86 79.70
N SER A 794 -1.74 -26.09 79.66
CA SER A 794 -1.05 -26.62 78.48
C SER A 794 -2.06 -26.90 77.38
N VAL A 795 -2.29 -25.90 76.51
CA VAL A 795 -3.14 -25.99 75.31
C VAL A 795 -2.94 -27.36 74.64
N PRO A 796 -3.99 -28.20 74.48
CA PRO A 796 -3.84 -29.54 73.95
C PRO A 796 -3.14 -29.51 72.59
N VAL A 797 -2.12 -30.34 72.42
CA VAL A 797 -1.25 -30.34 71.22
C VAL A 797 -2.07 -30.44 69.92
N GLU A 798 -3.13 -31.24 69.94
CA GLU A 798 -4.11 -31.40 68.86
C GLU A 798 -4.82 -30.07 68.49
N THR A 799 -5.19 -29.26 69.48
CA THR A 799 -5.83 -27.94 69.24
C THR A 799 -4.83 -26.90 68.75
N HIS A 800 -3.58 -26.95 69.21
CA HIS A 800 -2.51 -26.09 68.69
C HIS A 800 -2.15 -26.48 67.25
N GLN A 801 -2.08 -27.77 66.93
CA GLN A 801 -1.86 -28.29 65.58
C GLN A 801 -3.03 -27.94 64.64
N ALA A 802 -4.28 -28.13 65.06
CA ALA A 802 -5.44 -27.76 64.25
C ALA A 802 -5.50 -26.25 63.97
N LEU A 803 -5.13 -25.41 64.96
CA LEU A 803 -5.04 -23.96 64.78
C LEU A 803 -3.87 -23.56 63.86
N GLN A 804 -2.72 -24.23 63.98
CA GLN A 804 -1.57 -24.01 63.08
C GLN A 804 -1.92 -24.42 61.64
N GLU A 805 -2.52 -25.60 61.43
CA GLU A 805 -3.01 -26.01 60.11
C GLU A 805 -4.04 -25.02 59.53
N ALA A 806 -4.91 -24.44 60.37
CA ALA A 806 -5.86 -23.43 59.94
C ALA A 806 -5.17 -22.11 59.55
N MET A 807 -4.14 -21.68 60.30
CA MET A 807 -3.28 -20.56 59.92
C MET A 807 -2.52 -20.84 58.63
N ASP A 808 -1.88 -22.00 58.47
CA ASP A 808 -1.08 -22.34 57.30
C ASP A 808 -1.95 -22.38 56.03
N LYS A 809 -3.17 -22.93 56.13
CA LYS A 809 -4.16 -22.91 55.04
C LYS A 809 -4.67 -21.51 54.74
N LEU A 810 -4.83 -20.65 55.75
CA LEU A 810 -5.23 -19.25 55.58
C LEU A 810 -4.11 -18.41 54.97
N GLN A 811 -2.87 -18.58 55.44
CA GLN A 811 -1.67 -17.92 54.94
C GLN A 811 -1.36 -18.36 53.50
N GLY A 812 -1.48 -19.65 53.19
CA GLY A 812 -1.40 -20.14 51.81
C GLY A 812 -2.42 -19.47 50.89
N ARG A 813 -3.69 -19.39 51.30
CA ARG A 813 -4.74 -18.66 50.56
C ARG A 813 -4.44 -17.16 50.45
N PHE A 814 -3.91 -16.52 51.49
CA PHE A 814 -3.54 -15.11 51.46
C PHE A 814 -2.37 -14.86 50.50
N MET A 815 -1.35 -15.71 50.47
CA MET A 815 -0.23 -15.59 49.53
C MET A 815 -0.69 -15.79 48.09
N VAL A 816 -1.58 -16.77 47.83
CA VAL A 816 -2.19 -16.97 46.49
C VAL A 816 -3.02 -15.75 46.10
N LEU A 817 -3.93 -15.26 46.94
CA LEU A 817 -4.74 -14.07 46.65
C LEU A 817 -3.92 -12.78 46.49
N ILE A 818 -2.78 -12.66 47.19
CA ILE A 818 -1.85 -11.54 47.01
C ILE A 818 -1.12 -11.65 45.67
N GLN A 819 -0.67 -12.85 45.29
CA GLN A 819 -0.05 -13.07 43.98
C GLN A 819 -1.05 -12.85 42.84
N GLU A 820 -2.23 -13.44 42.90
CA GLU A 820 -3.34 -13.20 41.95
C GLU A 820 -3.67 -11.71 41.83
N LYS A 821 -3.66 -10.96 42.94
CA LYS A 821 -3.86 -9.50 42.93
C LYS A 821 -2.70 -8.73 42.28
N VAL A 822 -1.46 -9.19 42.42
CA VAL A 822 -0.30 -8.62 41.72
C VAL A 822 -0.38 -8.92 40.22
N ASP A 823 -0.58 -10.19 39.84
CA ASP A 823 -0.75 -10.64 38.45
C ASP A 823 -1.93 -9.93 37.76
N LEU A 824 -3.04 -9.69 38.47
CA LEU A 824 -4.18 -8.92 37.98
C LEU A 824 -3.86 -7.42 37.87
N LYS A 825 -3.06 -6.85 38.79
CA LYS A 825 -2.64 -5.45 38.67
C LYS A 825 -1.68 -5.26 37.49
N GLU A 826 -0.69 -6.14 37.32
CA GLU A 826 0.22 -6.09 36.17
C GLU A 826 -0.54 -6.22 34.85
N ARG A 827 -1.58 -7.07 34.79
CA ARG A 827 -2.52 -7.13 33.65
C ARG A 827 -3.34 -5.86 33.45
N VAL A 828 -3.77 -5.18 34.52
CA VAL A 828 -4.47 -3.89 34.41
C VAL A 828 -3.51 -2.81 33.91
N ASP A 829 -2.32 -2.69 34.49
CA ASP A 829 -1.29 -1.74 34.08
C ASP A 829 -0.89 -1.98 32.59
N GLU A 830 -0.77 -3.24 32.14
CA GLU A 830 -0.59 -3.61 30.72
C GLU A 830 -1.76 -3.17 29.83
N LEU A 831 -3.01 -3.41 30.27
CA LEU A 831 -4.20 -3.05 29.50
C LEU A 831 -4.39 -1.54 29.42
N GLU A 832 -4.07 -0.79 30.49
CA GLU A 832 -4.06 0.68 30.49
C GLU A 832 -3.02 1.21 29.49
N HIS A 833 -1.80 0.65 29.46
CA HIS A 833 -0.80 1.02 28.45
C HIS A 833 -1.31 0.76 27.03
N ARG A 834 -1.94 -0.39 26.77
CA ARG A 834 -2.54 -0.70 25.46
C ARG A 834 -3.69 0.25 25.11
N CYS A 835 -4.53 0.63 26.06
CA CYS A 835 -5.59 1.62 25.86
C CYS A 835 -5.03 3.00 25.50
N VAL A 836 -3.96 3.46 26.18
CA VAL A 836 -3.28 4.72 25.86
C VAL A 836 -2.63 4.68 24.47
N GLN A 837 -1.98 3.57 24.10
CA GLN A 837 -1.43 3.38 22.76
C GLN A 837 -2.54 3.41 21.70
N LEU A 838 -3.61 2.63 21.88
CA LEU A 838 -4.74 2.59 20.96
C LEU A 838 -5.48 3.93 20.85
N SER A 839 -5.53 4.75 21.92
CA SER A 839 -6.06 6.11 21.80
C SER A 839 -5.17 7.01 20.95
N GLY A 840 -3.84 6.97 21.12
CA GLY A 840 -2.92 7.74 20.28
C GLY A 840 -2.92 7.29 18.80
N GLU A 841 -3.06 5.98 18.54
CA GLU A 841 -3.27 5.45 17.20
C GLU A 841 -4.62 5.90 16.61
N THR A 842 -5.68 5.93 17.42
CA THR A 842 -7.01 6.43 17.02
C THR A 842 -7.00 7.92 16.70
N ASP A 843 -6.33 8.74 17.52
CA ASP A 843 -6.16 10.18 17.30
C ASP A 843 -5.37 10.44 16.01
N THR A 844 -4.29 9.69 15.78
CA THR A 844 -3.50 9.75 14.52
C THR A 844 -4.34 9.37 13.29
N ILE A 845 -5.21 8.37 13.41
CA ILE A 845 -6.19 8.01 12.36
C ILE A 845 -7.21 9.15 12.18
N GLY A 846 -7.64 9.81 13.25
CA GLY A 846 -8.49 11.00 13.23
C GLY A 846 -7.86 12.18 12.47
N GLU A 847 -6.60 12.48 12.74
CA GLU A 847 -5.82 13.49 12.00
C GLU A 847 -5.71 13.13 10.51
N TYR A 848 -5.40 11.87 10.18
CA TYR A 848 -5.34 11.42 8.79
C TYR A 848 -6.69 11.55 8.08
N ILE A 849 -7.80 11.21 8.76
CA ILE A 849 -9.16 11.41 8.24
C ILE A 849 -9.45 12.89 8.02
N ALA A 850 -9.07 13.79 8.93
CA ALA A 850 -9.25 15.23 8.78
C ALA A 850 -8.43 15.80 7.60
N LEU A 851 -7.17 15.39 7.46
CA LEU A 851 -6.30 15.75 6.33
C LEU A 851 -6.86 15.25 5.00
N TYR A 852 -7.34 14.00 4.94
CA TYR A 852 -7.95 13.43 3.75
C TYR A 852 -9.28 14.11 3.38
N GLN A 853 -10.10 14.48 4.37
CA GLN A 853 -11.31 15.27 4.14
C GLN A 853 -10.99 16.67 3.59
N SER A 854 -9.97 17.34 4.14
CA SER A 854 -9.48 18.64 3.66
C SER A 854 -8.96 18.56 2.23
N GLN A 855 -8.06 17.60 1.94
CA GLN A 855 -7.54 17.36 0.59
C GLN A 855 -8.67 17.06 -0.42
N ARG A 856 -9.66 16.26 -0.02
CA ARG A 856 -10.83 15.95 -0.85
C ARG A 856 -11.74 17.16 -1.06
N ALA A 857 -11.84 18.09 -0.11
CA ALA A 857 -12.56 19.36 -0.26
C ALA A 857 -11.85 20.28 -1.27
N VAL A 858 -10.52 20.45 -1.15
CA VAL A 858 -9.70 21.22 -2.10
C VAL A 858 -9.78 20.63 -3.52
N LEU A 859 -9.76 19.30 -3.65
CA LEU A 859 -9.93 18.64 -4.95
C LEU A 859 -11.33 18.86 -5.54
N LYS A 860 -12.39 18.80 -4.73
CA LYS A 860 -13.75 19.13 -5.18
C LYS A 860 -13.87 20.58 -5.65
N GLU A 861 -13.32 21.52 -4.90
CA GLU A 861 -13.37 22.94 -5.26
C GLU A 861 -12.62 23.20 -6.57
N ARG A 862 -11.42 22.62 -6.74
CA ARG A 862 -10.65 22.69 -7.99
C ARG A 862 -11.33 22.00 -9.18
N HIS A 863 -12.26 21.07 -8.94
CA HIS A 863 -13.13 20.51 -9.98
C HIS A 863 -14.30 21.46 -10.29
N ARG A 864 -14.92 22.05 -9.27
CA ARG A 864 -15.97 23.08 -9.39
C ARG A 864 -15.50 24.28 -10.22
N GLU A 865 -14.30 24.80 -9.95
CA GLU A 865 -13.64 25.86 -10.72
C GLU A 865 -13.47 25.50 -12.21
N LYS A 866 -13.07 24.26 -12.50
CA LYS A 866 -12.90 23.76 -13.88
C LYS A 866 -14.24 23.59 -14.59
N GLU A 867 -15.25 23.07 -13.91
CA GLU A 867 -16.60 22.90 -14.44
C GLU A 867 -17.25 24.27 -14.72
N GLU A 868 -17.05 25.26 -13.86
CA GLU A 868 -17.43 26.66 -14.15
C GLU A 868 -16.68 27.22 -15.36
N TYR A 869 -15.35 27.04 -15.45
CA TYR A 869 -14.57 27.53 -16.58
C TYR A 869 -15.01 26.88 -17.92
N ILE A 870 -15.23 25.57 -17.92
CA ILE A 870 -15.75 24.83 -19.07
C ILE A 870 -17.16 25.33 -19.45
N SER A 871 -18.00 25.61 -18.46
CA SER A 871 -19.36 26.13 -18.69
C SER A 871 -19.35 27.54 -19.30
N ARG A 872 -18.47 28.43 -18.80
CA ARG A 872 -18.26 29.77 -19.38
C ARG A 872 -17.74 29.69 -20.81
N LEU A 873 -16.73 28.86 -21.07
CA LEU A 873 -16.17 28.64 -22.41
C LEU A 873 -17.20 28.03 -23.39
N ALA A 874 -18.09 27.17 -22.89
CA ALA A 874 -19.22 26.64 -23.69
C ALA A 874 -20.26 27.72 -24.00
N GLN A 875 -20.55 28.61 -23.05
CA GLN A 875 -21.42 29.78 -23.27
C GLN A 875 -20.80 30.75 -24.28
N ASP A 876 -19.54 31.17 -24.11
CA ASP A 876 -18.84 32.08 -25.02
C ASP A 876 -18.78 31.49 -26.46
N LYS A 877 -18.63 30.17 -26.60
CA LYS A 877 -18.69 29.48 -27.89
C LYS A 877 -20.08 29.55 -28.54
N GLU A 878 -21.16 29.45 -27.77
CA GLU A 878 -22.52 29.56 -28.29
C GLU A 878 -22.89 31.03 -28.58
N GLU A 879 -22.48 31.99 -27.74
CA GLU A 879 -22.55 33.44 -28.01
C GLU A 879 -21.83 33.79 -29.33
N MET A 880 -20.61 33.27 -29.55
CA MET A 880 -19.87 33.46 -30.80
C MET A 880 -20.56 32.81 -32.01
N LYS A 881 -21.19 31.64 -31.82
CA LYS A 881 -21.96 30.94 -32.86
C LYS A 881 -23.24 31.70 -33.25
N VAL A 882 -23.92 32.35 -32.30
CA VAL A 882 -25.04 33.26 -32.59
C VAL A 882 -24.55 34.47 -33.40
N LYS A 883 -23.47 35.15 -32.96
CA LYS A 883 -22.89 36.27 -33.72
C LYS A 883 -22.44 35.89 -35.13
N LEU A 884 -21.91 34.69 -35.34
CA LEU A 884 -21.57 34.17 -36.67
C LEU A 884 -22.79 33.97 -37.58
N LEU A 885 -23.93 33.55 -37.03
CA LEU A 885 -25.19 33.44 -37.79
C LEU A 885 -25.80 34.82 -38.11
N GLU A 886 -25.74 35.77 -37.16
CA GLU A 886 -26.14 37.16 -37.39
C GLU A 886 -25.27 37.83 -38.46
N LEU A 887 -23.96 37.58 -38.44
CA LEU A 887 -23.02 38.03 -39.47
C LEU A 887 -23.33 37.41 -40.83
N GLN A 888 -23.67 36.11 -40.88
CA GLN A 888 -24.05 35.43 -42.12
C GLN A 888 -25.33 36.03 -42.73
N ASP A 889 -26.35 36.30 -41.92
CA ASP A 889 -27.59 36.95 -42.38
C ASP A 889 -27.37 38.41 -42.81
N LEU A 890 -26.55 39.17 -42.09
CA LEU A 890 -26.14 40.53 -42.48
C LEU A 890 -25.39 40.55 -43.81
N VAL A 891 -24.45 39.63 -44.02
CA VAL A 891 -23.72 39.49 -45.30
C VAL A 891 -24.67 39.07 -46.42
N LEU A 892 -25.60 38.14 -46.16
CA LEU A 892 -26.61 37.75 -47.13
C LEU A 892 -27.55 38.92 -47.48
N ARG A 893 -27.93 39.75 -46.51
CA ARG A 893 -28.69 40.99 -46.75
C ARG A 893 -27.89 41.99 -47.58
N LEU A 894 -26.60 42.21 -47.29
CA LEU A 894 -25.73 43.10 -48.06
C LEU A 894 -25.53 42.62 -49.51
N VAL A 895 -25.39 41.31 -49.74
CA VAL A 895 -25.36 40.73 -51.09
C VAL A 895 -26.69 40.96 -51.81
N ASN A 896 -27.82 40.65 -51.16
CA ASN A 896 -29.14 40.93 -51.74
C ASN A 896 -29.38 42.43 -52.01
N GLU A 897 -28.80 43.33 -51.22
CA GLU A 897 -28.82 44.78 -51.46
C GLU A 897 -27.95 45.16 -52.66
N ARG A 898 -26.72 44.64 -52.75
CA ARG A 898 -25.83 44.77 -53.91
C ARG A 898 -26.51 44.29 -55.19
N ASP A 899 -27.16 43.14 -55.17
CA ASP A 899 -27.80 42.55 -56.36
C ASP A 899 -29.00 43.38 -56.80
N LYS A 900 -29.78 43.95 -55.85
CA LYS A 900 -30.82 44.94 -56.14
C LYS A 900 -30.25 46.25 -56.71
N TRP A 901 -29.06 46.68 -56.29
CA TRP A 901 -28.38 47.84 -56.86
C TRP A 901 -27.83 47.54 -58.27
N GLN A 902 -27.18 46.39 -58.48
CA GLN A 902 -26.68 45.97 -59.79
C GLN A 902 -27.84 45.77 -60.79
N GLY A 903 -28.94 45.15 -60.38
CA GLY A 903 -30.16 45.05 -61.20
C GLY A 903 -30.77 46.40 -61.59
N LYS A 904 -30.67 47.42 -60.73
CA LYS A 904 -31.09 48.80 -61.05
C LYS A 904 -30.13 49.53 -62.00
N TYR A 905 -28.85 49.18 -62.05
CA TYR A 905 -27.87 49.80 -62.94
C TYR A 905 -27.70 49.06 -64.29
N LEU A 906 -28.01 47.77 -64.36
CA LEU A 906 -28.00 46.98 -65.60
C LEU A 906 -29.28 47.17 -66.45
N ALA A 907 -30.35 47.71 -65.87
CA ALA A 907 -31.58 48.10 -66.56
C ALA A 907 -31.70 49.65 -66.58
N PRO A 908 -31.04 50.33 -67.53
CA PRO A 908 -31.50 50.23 -68.92
C PRO A 908 -30.36 50.26 -69.97
N ALA A 909 -29.96 49.09 -70.46
CA ALA A 909 -29.10 48.96 -71.65
C ALA A 909 -29.62 47.94 -72.70
N GLN A 910 -30.94 47.67 -72.71
CA GLN A 910 -31.62 46.94 -73.79
C GLN A 910 -33.15 47.09 -73.71
N ASN A 911 -33.77 47.51 -74.82
CA ASN A 911 -35.09 47.09 -75.33
C ASN A 911 -35.53 48.01 -76.49
N PRO A 912 -36.30 47.52 -77.48
CA PRO A 912 -36.49 46.15 -77.97
C PRO A 912 -35.84 46.01 -79.39
N ALA A 913 -35.95 44.96 -80.21
CA ALA A 913 -36.62 43.65 -80.19
C ALA A 913 -35.75 42.66 -81.02
N GLY A 914 -35.91 41.34 -80.98
CA GLY A 914 -36.79 40.49 -80.16
C GLY A 914 -36.77 39.03 -80.66
N GLU A 915 -37.01 38.09 -79.74
CA GLU A 915 -37.13 36.63 -79.94
C GLU A 915 -35.86 35.83 -80.35
N PRO A 916 -35.77 34.51 -80.04
CA PRO A 916 -34.50 33.93 -79.57
C PRO A 916 -33.90 32.79 -80.40
N ALA A 917 -32.63 32.49 -80.14
CA ALA A 917 -31.96 31.23 -80.48
C ALA A 917 -31.07 30.79 -79.30
N ALA A 918 -31.02 29.47 -79.00
CA ALA A 918 -30.27 28.91 -77.87
C ALA A 918 -29.82 27.45 -78.13
N ALA A 919 -28.87 26.96 -77.31
CA ALA A 919 -28.14 25.68 -77.43
C ALA A 919 -27.13 25.63 -78.62
N PRO A 920 -26.05 24.80 -78.58
CA PRO A 920 -25.78 23.64 -77.71
C PRO A 920 -24.51 23.76 -76.80
N PRO A 921 -24.18 22.74 -75.95
CA PRO A 921 -23.25 22.87 -74.81
C PRO A 921 -22.03 21.90 -74.80
N ALA A 922 -21.28 21.92 -73.68
CA ALA A 922 -20.27 20.92 -73.21
C ALA A 922 -18.84 21.01 -73.81
N ARG A 923 -17.73 20.63 -73.14
CA ARG A 923 -17.49 20.12 -71.76
C ARG A 923 -16.00 20.20 -71.34
N GLU A 924 -15.74 20.23 -70.02
CA GLU A 924 -14.56 19.67 -69.30
C GLU A 924 -13.12 20.23 -69.55
N LEU A 925 -12.18 19.75 -68.71
CA LEU A 925 -10.78 20.17 -68.47
C LEU A 925 -10.60 21.47 -67.66
N GLY A 926 -9.59 21.60 -66.78
CA GLY A 926 -8.58 20.61 -66.33
C GLY A 926 -7.41 21.30 -65.61
N ASP A 927 -6.82 20.65 -64.59
CA ASP A 927 -5.85 21.28 -63.66
C ASP A 927 -4.53 21.74 -64.31
N ALA A 928 -3.97 22.83 -63.77
CA ALA A 928 -2.57 23.20 -63.97
C ALA A 928 -1.96 23.79 -62.68
N ASN A 929 -0.87 23.19 -62.22
CA ASN A 929 -0.13 23.62 -61.02
C ASN A 929 0.62 24.95 -61.28
N GLY A 930 0.60 25.88 -60.32
CA GLY A 930 1.12 27.24 -60.46
C GLY A 930 1.90 27.70 -59.23
N GLN A 931 3.23 27.67 -59.35
CA GLN A 931 4.20 27.99 -58.30
C GLN A 931 3.99 29.38 -57.70
N GLY A 932 3.96 29.48 -56.37
CA GLY A 932 3.85 30.76 -55.66
C GLY A 932 5.21 31.28 -55.21
N ASP A 933 5.65 32.39 -55.79
CA ASP A 933 6.69 33.26 -55.20
C ASP A 933 5.99 34.37 -54.41
N ILE A 934 6.30 34.47 -53.12
CA ILE A 934 5.77 35.49 -52.22
C ILE A 934 6.79 36.61 -52.13
N GLN A 935 6.47 37.79 -52.69
CA GLN A 935 7.32 38.97 -52.59
C GLN A 935 6.79 39.90 -51.48
N GLU A 936 7.54 40.01 -50.39
CA GLU A 936 7.18 40.84 -49.23
C GLU A 936 7.22 42.33 -49.60
N VAL A 937 6.09 43.03 -49.37
CA VAL A 937 6.01 44.49 -49.55
C VAL A 937 6.17 45.16 -48.19
N ASN A 938 7.37 45.66 -47.90
CA ASN A 938 7.61 46.51 -46.73
C ASN A 938 6.86 47.83 -46.86
N LEU A 939 5.98 48.13 -45.92
CA LEU A 939 5.28 49.41 -45.77
C LEU A 939 5.88 50.20 -44.60
N ALA A 940 6.92 50.98 -44.88
CA ALA A 940 7.56 51.86 -43.90
C ALA A 940 8.19 53.09 -44.59
N SER A 941 7.34 54.03 -45.03
CA SER A 941 7.76 55.34 -45.58
C SER A 941 6.63 56.37 -45.44
N GLU A 942 6.24 56.67 -44.20
CA GLU A 942 5.57 57.94 -43.92
C GLU A 942 6.64 59.02 -43.74
N GLU A 943 6.79 59.91 -44.72
CA GLU A 943 7.50 61.18 -44.54
C GLU A 943 6.56 62.32 -44.97
N SER A 944 6.33 63.25 -44.04
CA SER A 944 5.22 64.20 -44.11
C SER A 944 5.71 65.63 -44.32
N VAL A 945 5.55 66.17 -45.54
CA VAL A 945 5.54 67.62 -45.78
C VAL A 945 4.32 68.03 -46.62
N ALA A 946 3.45 68.80 -45.97
CA ALA A 946 2.12 69.27 -46.35
C ALA A 946 1.89 69.74 -47.82
N PRO A 947 0.70 69.47 -48.39
CA PRO A 947 0.09 70.31 -49.42
C PRO A 947 -0.76 71.44 -48.80
N PRO A 948 -0.73 72.68 -49.32
CA PRO A 948 -1.64 73.73 -48.90
C PRO A 948 -2.99 73.62 -49.63
N GLN A 949 -4.11 73.63 -48.90
CA GLN A 949 -5.44 73.88 -49.46
C GLN A 949 -6.21 74.88 -48.60
N GLY A 950 -6.74 75.92 -49.25
CA GLY A 950 -7.74 76.81 -48.65
C GLY A 950 -9.09 76.11 -48.53
N GLU A 951 -9.91 76.56 -47.59
CA GLU A 951 -11.08 75.83 -47.11
C GLU A 951 -12.33 75.87 -48.00
N ALA A 952 -13.25 74.94 -47.70
CA ALA A 952 -14.69 74.94 -48.01
C ALA A 952 -15.07 74.72 -49.50
N LEU A 953 -16.00 73.82 -49.83
CA LEU A 953 -17.27 73.51 -49.14
C LEU A 953 -17.63 72.01 -49.14
N LEU A 954 -18.45 71.60 -48.16
CA LEU A 954 -19.12 70.29 -48.13
C LEU A 954 -20.13 70.14 -49.28
N GLY A 955 -20.54 68.89 -49.60
CA GLY A 955 -21.92 68.72 -50.09
C GLY A 955 -22.35 67.53 -50.94
N ARG A 956 -21.75 66.33 -50.87
CA ARG A 956 -22.45 65.12 -51.38
C ARG A 956 -21.99 63.81 -50.74
N SER A 957 -22.72 63.36 -49.73
CA SER A 957 -22.61 62.00 -49.20
C SER A 957 -23.22 60.98 -50.18
N ALA A 958 -22.49 59.90 -50.44
CA ALA A 958 -23.08 58.64 -50.90
C ALA A 958 -23.89 58.02 -49.74
N PRO A 959 -24.87 57.14 -49.99
CA PRO A 959 -25.57 56.46 -48.91
C PRO A 959 -24.59 55.58 -48.12
N GLU A 960 -24.47 55.85 -46.82
CA GLU A 960 -23.80 54.94 -45.91
C GLU A 960 -24.59 53.62 -45.88
N ASN A 961 -23.95 52.51 -46.27
CA ASN A 961 -24.59 51.20 -46.20
C ASN A 961 -24.72 50.81 -44.73
N THR A 962 -25.88 51.05 -44.14
CA THR A 962 -26.18 50.73 -42.73
C THR A 962 -25.93 49.25 -42.42
N THR A 963 -26.23 48.35 -43.35
CA THR A 963 -25.90 46.91 -43.29
C THR A 963 -24.38 46.67 -43.19
N ALA A 964 -23.56 47.46 -43.88
CA ALA A 964 -22.09 47.36 -43.79
C ALA A 964 -21.56 47.91 -42.45
N GLN A 965 -22.15 49.00 -41.94
CA GLN A 965 -21.84 49.51 -40.60
C GLN A 965 -22.19 48.48 -39.50
N GLN A 966 -23.35 47.80 -39.62
CA GLN A 966 -23.74 46.71 -38.74
C GLN A 966 -22.76 45.53 -38.80
N ILE A 967 -22.29 45.14 -39.98
CA ILE A 967 -21.25 44.12 -40.16
C ILE A 967 -19.94 44.53 -39.45
N ILE A 968 -19.47 45.76 -39.66
CA ILE A 968 -18.23 46.26 -39.04
C ILE A 968 -18.36 46.32 -37.50
N GLN A 969 -19.52 46.72 -37.00
CA GLN A 969 -19.80 46.76 -35.55
C GLN A 969 -19.86 45.34 -34.96
N LEU A 970 -20.54 44.39 -35.61
CA LEU A 970 -20.62 43.00 -35.14
C LEU A 970 -19.25 42.31 -35.19
N LEU A 971 -18.45 42.54 -36.23
CA LEU A 971 -17.07 42.05 -36.30
C LEU A 971 -16.20 42.61 -35.17
N ARG A 972 -16.33 43.91 -34.86
CA ARG A 972 -15.67 44.54 -33.70
C ARG A 972 -16.14 43.93 -32.38
N GLU A 973 -17.42 43.61 -32.24
CA GLU A 973 -17.97 42.96 -31.06
C GLU A 973 -17.58 41.48 -30.94
N MET A 974 -17.28 40.79 -32.03
CA MET A 974 -16.69 39.44 -32.03
C MET A 974 -15.21 39.50 -31.63
N GLN A 975 -14.46 40.45 -32.19
CA GLN A 975 -13.05 40.69 -31.88
C GLN A 975 -12.86 41.09 -30.40
N ASN A 976 -13.73 41.97 -29.89
CA ASN A 976 -13.68 42.41 -28.48
C ASN A 976 -14.14 41.33 -27.49
N THR A 977 -14.92 40.30 -27.90
CA THR A 977 -15.26 39.20 -26.98
C THR A 977 -14.04 38.38 -26.53
N GLN A 978 -12.91 38.45 -27.22
CA GLN A 978 -11.65 37.85 -26.76
C GLN A 978 -10.97 38.63 -25.61
N GLN A 979 -11.50 39.80 -25.22
CA GLN A 979 -10.91 40.70 -24.21
C GLN A 979 -11.86 40.99 -23.03
N ARG A 980 -12.63 39.99 -22.54
CA ARG A 980 -13.41 40.12 -21.30
C ARG A 980 -12.48 39.94 -20.06
N PRO A 981 -12.34 40.95 -19.17
CA PRO A 981 -11.50 40.84 -17.98
C PRO A 981 -12.10 39.83 -16.99
N GLY A 982 -11.37 38.76 -16.71
CA GLY A 982 -11.88 37.58 -16.01
C GLY A 982 -11.30 36.28 -16.58
N LEU A 983 -10.96 36.29 -17.88
CA LEU A 983 -9.66 35.76 -18.28
C LEU A 983 -8.60 36.62 -17.58
N GLY A 984 -7.69 36.00 -16.83
CA GLY A 984 -6.43 36.65 -16.49
C GLY A 984 -5.52 36.65 -17.72
N ASP A 985 -4.59 37.60 -17.80
CA ASP A 985 -3.61 37.73 -18.87
C ASP A 985 -2.57 36.58 -18.85
N ASN A 986 -3.04 35.37 -19.13
CA ASN A 986 -2.22 34.36 -19.77
C ASN A 986 -2.13 34.76 -21.24
N PRO A 987 -0.94 35.10 -21.78
CA PRO A 987 -0.77 35.09 -23.22
C PRO A 987 -1.12 33.69 -23.73
N CYS A 988 -1.62 33.57 -24.95
CA CYS A 988 -1.43 32.33 -25.70
C CYS A 988 0.06 32.23 -26.05
N ILE A 989 0.89 31.90 -25.06
CA ILE A 989 2.34 31.75 -25.18
C ILE A 989 2.58 30.75 -26.32
N PRO A 990 3.17 31.17 -27.44
CA PRO A 990 3.43 30.25 -28.54
C PRO A 990 4.54 29.30 -28.11
N PHE A 991 4.19 28.07 -27.71
CA PHE A 991 5.13 27.04 -27.28
C PHE A 991 5.97 26.53 -28.47
N PHE A 992 6.90 27.35 -28.93
CA PHE A 992 7.89 26.99 -29.93
C PHE A 992 8.98 26.12 -29.29
N TYR A 993 8.81 24.80 -29.44
CA TYR A 993 9.85 23.83 -29.12
C TYR A 993 11.04 23.99 -30.08
N ARG A 994 12.03 24.78 -29.68
CA ARG A 994 13.39 24.76 -30.25
C ARG A 994 14.33 24.21 -29.18
N PRO A 995 15.08 23.13 -29.45
CA PRO A 995 16.08 22.66 -28.51
C PRO A 995 17.20 23.72 -28.36
N ASP A 996 17.63 23.90 -27.12
CA ASP A 996 18.89 24.59 -26.77
C ASP A 996 20.05 23.59 -26.91
N ASP A 997 21.30 24.04 -26.99
CA ASP A 997 22.50 23.24 -27.35
C ASP A 997 22.86 22.09 -26.37
N ASN A 998 21.99 21.80 -25.38
CA ASN A 998 22.16 20.75 -24.37
C ASN A 998 20.88 19.91 -24.14
N ASP A 999 19.94 19.86 -25.09
CA ASP A 999 18.69 19.06 -25.06
C ASP A 999 17.69 19.37 -23.90
N GLU A 1000 17.92 20.42 -23.11
CA GLU A 1000 16.94 20.92 -22.14
C GLU A 1000 15.80 21.68 -22.85
N VAL A 1001 14.56 21.20 -22.69
CA VAL A 1001 13.36 21.90 -23.21
C VAL A 1001 13.03 23.10 -22.33
N LYS A 1002 13.74 24.22 -22.57
CA LYS A 1002 13.39 25.52 -21.99
C LYS A 1002 12.12 26.05 -22.65
N ILE A 1003 11.08 26.23 -21.85
CA ILE A 1003 9.92 27.03 -22.23
C ILE A 1003 10.38 28.49 -22.29
N ILE A 1004 10.73 28.97 -23.47
CA ILE A 1004 10.95 30.40 -23.71
C ILE A 1004 9.56 31.04 -23.82
N VAL A 1005 9.13 31.65 -22.71
CA VAL A 1005 8.07 32.66 -22.75
C VAL A 1005 8.70 33.94 -23.30
N ILE A 1006 8.08 34.51 -24.34
CA ILE A 1006 8.32 35.89 -24.80
C ILE A 1006 7.17 36.73 -24.24
#